data_AF-A0A9P5US64-F1
#
_entry.id   AF-A0A9P5US64-F1
#
_cell.length_a   1.000
_cell.length_b   1.000
_cell.length_c   1.000
_cell.angle_alpha   90.00
_cell.angle_beta   90.00
_cell.angle_gamma   90.00
#
_symmetry.space_group_name_H-M   'P 1'
#
loop_
_entity.id
_entity.type
_entity.pdbx_description
1 polymer ?
#
loop_
_entity_poly.entity_id
_entity_poly.type
_entity_poly.pdbx_seq_one_letter_code
_entity_poly.pdbx_strand_id
1 'polypeptide(L)'
;MDSELRNRKVSSTESVDNGMSSSNKIHSVSTTSVTTTTTVSSESHEAHSRDSTESVSSAHSLTELQKENLAKEQEQAAFGKTPNGTIFRVPGTTDMLSEIFDMSKKKSAFDLITLAVMGVQILMFFILPKYITRWLFLVLFIFWRAGYNAGLGYLLKLQSERRGLVAWAKEKGIFDKKRGNGWYQWLKTELTCKMDSDYDFDAVPIEFNTWLLYRQLVDLILMNDFTTYVCFALSWLTFPAGSGFISHLLRWVAGFILVFFNIWVKLDAHRVVKDFAWYWGDFFFLIEQSLTFDGVFEMAPHPMYSVGYAGYYGISLMMASYMVLFVSLFAHAAQFAFLTMVENPHIDKTYNPPQVVKRKTPAANETTVAMAVSVTSTSIDAVAPIDQAATLIPCAPKDVYSTYFRRDLIVFKNFDIFRSNDIFVALIIFYATVVPLLISNTGPRFLTFMMVLQALAWRVFHSYILGAVLKQQSDNKFYTKHFIKHGGTVQDAFQSWKSIFNLSNSMTYATFFLAAFKMYSIPDDWTYGTVLLRHVLGFALIALHIWASVSVFEVLGDFGWFYGDFFMEDSSSGLFYTGIYRFVNNPEKVMGHAAFWGMALICNSWSIFILAMFSQVSNFLFLHYVESPHMRKIYGDKIRKDAGVVKTVKAAQILPKKMKEEVSKIREKLEETPEIKDVLQRTKVVSEKAHEIVEGTRGDLNELVQSVAPRIQEMVSSSKALLESSKEKLIVARTWDDMGAYDMSQYSVKITSDTPSKVNADGIPTYTLGQNLTVEWTAPLNHGAKDWIGIYKISRNNSKKVTTVSSKGRYLFTGRDLGLGEAEEGVEDHAGKGDGEVHEEEVVWVEEKELCRGRVVFVGDKLPWLQGTFEFRYHHHGRYNVMAYTAPFEIALENYQSEKELTVASISQSLLPFVQRCYNSDEETMPCTADERFLMINETIAQRIVKGIQLMYGIEFAWEVIAVDMSCLHLALRIFTATRALAPFSSVTSLTGENSQAATAV
;
A
#
# COMPACT_ATOMS: atom_id res chain seq x y z
N MET A 1 17.02 4.85 6.05
CA MET A 1 18.27 4.81 5.27
C MET A 1 18.66 6.19 4.72
N ASP A 2 17.70 7.07 4.39
CA ASP A 2 18.00 8.45 3.94
C ASP A 2 18.47 9.43 5.03
N SER A 3 18.36 9.08 6.33
CA SER A 3 18.81 9.95 7.43
C SER A 3 20.29 9.80 7.79
N GLU A 4 20.96 8.71 7.40
CA GLU A 4 22.36 8.44 7.78
C GLU A 4 23.38 8.84 6.70
N LEU A 5 22.96 9.04 5.46
CA LEU A 5 23.86 9.44 4.36
C LEU A 5 24.16 10.94 4.32
N ARG A 6 23.49 11.77 5.12
CA ARG A 6 23.64 13.24 5.07
C ARG A 6 24.74 13.81 5.97
N ASN A 7 25.31 13.01 6.89
CA ASN A 7 26.31 13.48 7.86
C ASN A 7 27.77 13.23 7.46
N ARG A 8 28.07 12.89 6.19
CA ARG A 8 29.46 12.60 5.75
C ARG A 8 30.02 13.51 4.66
N LYS A 9 29.54 14.75 4.56
CA LYS A 9 30.06 15.69 3.54
C LYS A 9 30.01 17.16 3.96
N VAL A 10 30.71 17.55 5.03
CA VAL A 10 31.18 18.93 5.24
C VAL A 10 32.48 18.93 6.06
N SER A 11 33.62 19.06 5.40
CA SER A 11 34.87 19.61 5.98
C SER A 11 35.85 19.91 4.85
N SER A 12 35.71 21.08 4.25
CA SER A 12 36.77 21.78 3.51
C SER A 12 36.28 23.20 3.21
N THR A 13 36.40 24.07 4.21
CA THR A 13 36.27 25.52 4.05
C THR A 13 37.58 26.03 3.44
N GLU A 14 37.55 26.46 2.17
CA GLU A 14 38.62 27.25 1.57
C GLU A 14 38.37 28.74 1.87
N SER A 15 39.33 29.36 2.55
CA SER A 15 39.45 30.79 2.76
C SER A 15 40.11 31.45 1.55
N VAL A 16 39.47 32.50 1.05
CA VAL A 16 39.95 33.43 0.03
C VAL A 16 41.17 34.20 0.57
N ASP A 17 42.29 34.21 -0.16
CA ASP A 17 43.15 35.39 -0.17
C ASP A 17 43.90 35.57 -1.51
N ASN A 18 44.00 36.84 -1.92
CA ASN A 18 44.57 37.30 -3.18
C ASN A 18 46.11 37.41 -3.09
N GLY A 19 46.84 37.07 -4.15
CA GLY A 19 48.28 37.32 -4.20
C GLY A 19 48.95 37.00 -5.54
N MET A 20 49.43 38.05 -6.19
CA MET A 20 50.06 38.12 -7.50
C MET A 20 51.48 37.50 -7.56
N SER A 21 51.89 37.06 -8.76
CA SER A 21 53.26 37.11 -9.33
C SER A 21 54.28 35.98 -9.08
N SER A 22 54.45 35.17 -10.13
CA SER A 22 55.66 34.82 -10.90
C SER A 22 56.97 34.28 -10.25
N SER A 23 57.49 33.25 -10.95
CA SER A 23 58.91 32.97 -11.28
C SER A 23 59.74 31.96 -10.45
N ASN A 24 59.94 30.80 -11.09
CA ASN A 24 61.22 30.15 -11.44
C ASN A 24 62.11 29.37 -10.44
N LYS A 25 62.60 28.23 -11.01
CA LYS A 25 63.80 27.38 -10.73
C LYS A 25 63.67 26.33 -9.61
N ILE A 26 63.66 25.02 -9.91
CA ILE A 26 64.66 24.11 -10.53
C ILE A 26 65.73 23.61 -9.53
N HIS A 27 65.63 22.27 -9.28
CA HIS A 27 66.63 21.22 -8.97
C HIS A 27 67.66 21.44 -7.86
N SER A 28 68.07 20.46 -7.05
CA SER A 28 68.02 18.98 -7.05
C SER A 28 68.69 18.55 -5.74
N VAL A 29 68.49 17.33 -5.24
CA VAL A 29 69.56 16.38 -4.84
C VAL A 29 68.94 14.99 -4.62
N SER A 30 69.66 13.99 -5.14
CA SER A 30 69.42 12.56 -5.14
C SER A 30 70.21 11.82 -4.05
N THR A 31 69.86 10.53 -3.87
CA THR A 31 70.68 9.38 -3.35
C THR A 31 70.94 9.33 -1.83
N THR A 32 70.70 8.23 -1.12
CA THR A 32 71.49 6.96 -1.19
C THR A 32 70.76 5.77 -0.54
N SER A 33 71.11 4.56 -1.02
CA SER A 33 70.71 3.19 -0.72
C SER A 33 71.25 2.55 0.57
N VAL A 34 70.59 1.48 1.06
CA VAL A 34 71.21 0.32 1.76
C VAL A 34 70.47 -0.98 1.38
N THR A 35 71.24 -2.05 1.17
CA THR A 35 70.90 -3.42 0.73
C THR A 35 71.41 -4.42 1.77
N THR A 36 70.67 -5.50 2.13
CA THR A 36 71.22 -6.88 2.25
C THR A 36 70.20 -8.02 2.50
N THR A 37 70.20 -8.95 1.54
CA THR A 37 70.27 -10.44 1.60
C THR A 37 69.16 -11.39 2.10
N THR A 38 69.04 -12.44 1.27
CA THR A 38 68.19 -13.64 1.13
C THR A 38 68.72 -14.89 1.86
N THR A 39 67.87 -15.93 1.98
CA THR A 39 68.23 -17.35 1.71
C THR A 39 67.00 -18.21 1.39
N VAL A 40 67.19 -19.23 0.54
CA VAL A 40 66.21 -20.17 -0.06
C VAL A 40 66.75 -21.61 0.11
N SER A 41 65.88 -22.62 0.06
CA SER A 41 66.13 -24.05 -0.24
C SER A 41 64.91 -24.61 -1.00
N SER A 42 64.93 -25.54 -1.96
CA SER A 42 65.95 -26.28 -2.75
C SER A 42 65.23 -27.20 -3.78
N GLU A 43 65.81 -27.36 -4.99
CA GLU A 43 65.83 -28.56 -5.91
C GLU A 43 64.52 -29.10 -6.56
N SER A 44 64.42 -29.60 -7.82
CA SER A 44 65.40 -29.97 -8.88
C SER A 44 64.76 -30.32 -10.26
N HIS A 45 65.59 -30.28 -11.33
CA HIS A 45 65.63 -31.02 -12.64
C HIS A 45 64.74 -30.70 -13.89
N GLU A 46 65.35 -29.97 -14.87
CA GLU A 46 65.72 -30.30 -16.29
C GLU A 46 65.01 -31.44 -17.10
N ALA A 47 64.80 -31.45 -18.44
CA ALA A 47 65.34 -30.71 -19.60
C ALA A 47 64.58 -30.96 -20.96
N HIS A 48 64.99 -30.21 -22.01
CA HIS A 48 64.91 -30.37 -23.49
C HIS A 48 63.96 -29.42 -24.29
N SER A 49 64.46 -28.32 -24.90
CA SER A 49 65.12 -28.12 -26.24
C SER A 49 64.12 -28.16 -27.42
N ARG A 50 64.01 -27.25 -28.41
CA ARG A 50 64.98 -26.42 -29.17
C ARG A 50 64.27 -25.24 -29.88
N ASP A 51 65.02 -24.14 -30.01
CA ASP A 51 65.17 -23.16 -31.12
C ASP A 51 64.16 -23.07 -32.29
N SER A 52 63.59 -21.89 -32.54
CA SER A 52 63.85 -21.06 -33.74
C SER A 52 63.01 -19.76 -33.76
N THR A 53 63.68 -18.68 -34.13
CA THR A 53 63.28 -17.27 -34.18
C THR A 53 62.54 -16.85 -35.45
N GLU A 54 61.93 -15.65 -35.37
CA GLU A 54 61.40 -14.73 -36.42
C GLU A 54 59.90 -14.86 -36.75
N SER A 55 59.09 -13.80 -36.87
CA SER A 55 59.16 -12.35 -36.57
C SER A 55 57.78 -11.70 -36.89
N VAL A 56 57.57 -10.46 -36.41
CA VAL A 56 56.57 -9.42 -36.80
C VAL A 56 55.18 -9.46 -36.10
N SER A 57 54.98 -8.73 -34.99
CA SER A 57 54.53 -7.30 -34.86
C SER A 57 53.07 -7.06 -35.34
N SER A 58 52.11 -6.71 -34.47
CA SER A 58 52.04 -5.39 -33.83
C SER A 58 51.00 -5.37 -32.68
N ALA A 59 51.44 -4.99 -31.47
CA ALA A 59 50.55 -4.61 -30.38
C ALA A 59 50.38 -3.08 -30.42
N HIS A 60 49.21 -2.61 -30.84
CA HIS A 60 48.84 -1.21 -30.71
C HIS A 60 48.59 -0.91 -29.22
N SER A 61 49.45 -0.09 -28.62
CA SER A 61 49.17 0.54 -27.33
C SER A 61 48.03 1.54 -27.50
N LEU A 62 46.96 1.36 -26.71
CA LEU A 62 45.80 2.24 -26.71
C LEU A 62 46.23 3.66 -26.35
N THR A 63 45.82 4.63 -27.17
CA THR A 63 46.07 6.07 -26.95
C THR A 63 45.33 6.56 -25.70
N GLU A 64 45.83 7.63 -25.07
CA GLU A 64 45.20 8.22 -23.87
C GLU A 64 43.73 8.63 -24.12
N LEU A 65 43.38 9.01 -25.35
CA LEU A 65 42.01 9.30 -25.77
C LEU A 65 41.14 8.04 -25.84
N GLN A 66 41.71 6.88 -26.20
CA GLN A 66 41.04 5.59 -26.12
C GLN A 66 40.90 5.12 -24.67
N LYS A 67 41.87 5.40 -23.79
CA LYS A 67 41.77 5.12 -22.35
C LYS A 67 40.74 6.01 -21.67
N GLU A 68 40.65 7.29 -22.02
CA GLU A 68 39.59 8.20 -21.53
C GLU A 68 38.21 7.79 -22.05
N ASN A 69 38.11 7.34 -23.31
CA ASN A 69 36.85 6.82 -23.85
C ASN A 69 36.46 5.48 -23.20
N LEU A 70 37.42 4.59 -22.93
CA LEU A 70 37.19 3.35 -22.16
C LEU A 70 36.82 3.64 -20.70
N ALA A 71 37.41 4.67 -20.09
CA ALA A 71 37.06 5.11 -18.73
C ALA A 71 35.66 5.76 -18.69
N LYS A 72 35.29 6.55 -19.71
CA LYS A 72 33.93 7.10 -19.88
C LYS A 72 32.89 6.02 -20.19
N GLU A 73 33.25 5.00 -20.99
CA GLU A 73 32.40 3.82 -21.23
C GLU A 73 32.25 2.97 -19.97
N GLN A 74 33.29 2.85 -19.14
CA GLN A 74 33.22 2.17 -17.84
C GLN A 74 32.41 2.96 -16.80
N GLU A 75 32.46 4.30 -16.81
CA GLU A 75 31.58 5.16 -15.99
C GLU A 75 30.11 5.15 -16.46
N GLN A 76 29.83 4.84 -17.72
CA GLN A 76 28.47 4.76 -18.28
C GLN A 76 27.88 3.34 -18.32
N ALA A 77 28.67 2.30 -18.05
CA ALA A 77 28.22 0.91 -18.09
C ALA A 77 27.31 0.59 -16.89
N ALA A 78 26.03 0.35 -17.14
CA ALA A 78 25.09 -0.12 -16.11
C ALA A 78 25.40 -1.58 -15.74
N PHE A 79 25.52 -1.87 -14.44
CA PHE A 79 25.68 -3.23 -13.93
C PHE A 79 24.35 -3.77 -13.42
N GLY A 80 24.02 -4.98 -13.86
CA GLY A 80 22.82 -5.72 -13.50
C GLY A 80 23.14 -6.86 -12.54
N LYS A 81 22.22 -7.17 -11.64
CA LYS A 81 22.28 -8.25 -10.67
C LYS A 81 21.09 -9.19 -10.83
N THR A 82 21.38 -10.45 -11.11
CA THR A 82 20.35 -11.51 -11.17
C THR A 82 19.85 -11.89 -9.78
N PRO A 83 18.69 -12.56 -9.65
CA PRO A 83 18.18 -13.05 -8.37
C PRO A 83 19.16 -13.98 -7.62
N ASN A 84 20.02 -14.69 -8.35
CA ASN A 84 21.06 -15.56 -7.78
C ASN A 84 22.32 -14.81 -7.34
N GLY A 85 22.34 -13.49 -7.47
CA GLY A 85 23.46 -12.63 -7.07
C GLY A 85 24.55 -12.45 -8.12
N THR A 86 24.44 -13.08 -9.30
CA THR A 86 25.41 -12.89 -10.41
C THR A 86 25.31 -11.47 -10.95
N ILE A 87 26.44 -10.77 -11.00
CA ILE A 87 26.57 -9.43 -11.55
C ILE A 87 27.05 -9.53 -12.99
N PHE A 88 26.44 -8.77 -13.90
CA PHE A 88 26.82 -8.72 -15.31
C PHE A 88 26.72 -7.29 -15.85
N ARG A 89 27.46 -6.99 -16.92
CA ARG A 89 27.32 -5.72 -17.64
C ARG A 89 26.04 -5.78 -18.47
N VAL A 90 25.13 -4.81 -18.28
CA VAL A 90 23.87 -4.74 -19.03
C VAL A 90 24.16 -4.14 -20.41
N PRO A 91 23.94 -4.90 -21.50
CA PRO A 91 24.08 -4.36 -22.86
C PRO A 91 23.09 -3.24 -23.14
N GLY A 92 23.51 -2.26 -23.94
CA GLY A 92 22.67 -1.15 -24.36
C GLY A 92 21.49 -1.63 -25.20
N THR A 93 20.33 -0.98 -25.03
CA THR A 93 19.13 -1.26 -25.84
C THR A 93 18.60 0.00 -26.48
N THR A 94 17.91 -0.15 -27.60
CA THR A 94 17.35 0.99 -28.35
C THR A 94 15.85 1.13 -28.13
N ASP A 95 15.39 2.39 -28.15
CA ASP A 95 13.98 2.78 -28.07
C ASP A 95 13.15 2.10 -29.18
N MET A 96 12.02 1.51 -28.80
CA MET A 96 11.07 0.83 -29.67
C MET A 96 10.58 1.64 -30.87
N LEU A 97 10.26 2.93 -30.71
CA LEU A 97 9.81 3.76 -31.82
C LEU A 97 10.92 3.94 -32.86
N SER A 98 12.15 4.12 -32.40
CA SER A 98 13.31 4.21 -33.28
C SER A 98 13.57 2.86 -33.94
N GLU A 99 13.44 1.77 -33.19
CA GLU A 99 13.67 0.41 -33.68
C GLU A 99 12.64 -0.05 -34.71
N ILE A 100 11.35 0.27 -34.52
CA ILE A 100 10.27 -0.13 -35.42
C ILE A 100 10.19 0.76 -36.66
N PHE A 101 10.34 2.09 -36.52
CA PHE A 101 10.09 3.02 -37.64
C PHE A 101 11.34 3.49 -38.40
N ASP A 102 12.56 3.29 -37.87
CA ASP A 102 13.77 3.64 -38.62
C ASP A 102 14.02 2.61 -39.74
N MET A 103 13.88 3.03 -40.99
CA MET A 103 14.08 2.17 -42.17
C MET A 103 15.56 1.83 -42.42
N SER A 104 16.50 2.52 -41.76
CA SER A 104 17.94 2.30 -41.92
C SER A 104 18.43 1.03 -41.22
N LYS A 105 17.71 0.58 -40.17
CA LYS A 105 18.07 -0.59 -39.36
C LYS A 105 17.47 -1.88 -39.91
N LYS A 106 18.18 -3.00 -39.73
CA LYS A 106 17.66 -4.34 -40.05
C LYS A 106 16.49 -4.66 -39.11
N LYS A 107 15.42 -5.24 -39.66
CA LYS A 107 14.20 -5.61 -38.92
C LYS A 107 14.23 -7.08 -38.59
N SER A 108 13.91 -7.42 -37.34
CA SER A 108 13.67 -8.81 -36.93
C SER A 108 12.34 -9.32 -37.50
N ALA A 109 12.14 -10.63 -37.48
CA ALA A 109 10.85 -11.25 -37.78
C ALA A 109 9.74 -10.71 -36.87
N PHE A 110 10.04 -10.42 -35.59
CA PHE A 110 9.08 -9.85 -34.65
C PHE A 110 8.63 -8.43 -35.04
N ASP A 111 9.55 -7.60 -35.53
CA ASP A 111 9.24 -6.25 -36.01
C ASP A 111 8.37 -6.30 -37.27
N LEU A 112 8.71 -7.21 -38.19
CA LEU A 112 7.93 -7.42 -39.42
C LEU A 112 6.52 -7.90 -39.11
N ILE A 113 6.35 -8.83 -38.16
CA ILE A 113 5.03 -9.28 -37.70
C ILE A 113 4.26 -8.11 -37.10
N THR A 114 4.88 -7.31 -36.24
CA THR A 114 4.25 -6.15 -35.60
C THR A 114 3.77 -5.14 -36.64
N LEU A 115 4.65 -4.75 -37.58
CA LEU A 115 4.33 -3.85 -38.68
C LEU A 115 3.26 -4.41 -39.62
N ALA A 116 3.30 -5.72 -39.91
CA ALA A 116 2.30 -6.37 -40.76
C ALA A 116 0.92 -6.35 -40.11
N VAL A 117 0.83 -6.70 -38.82
CA VAL A 117 -0.45 -6.68 -38.08
C VAL A 117 -1.00 -5.26 -38.00
N MET A 118 -0.17 -4.27 -37.67
CA MET A 118 -0.58 -2.85 -37.67
C MET A 118 -1.04 -2.39 -39.06
N GLY A 119 -0.28 -2.74 -40.11
CA GLY A 119 -0.60 -2.39 -41.50
C GLY A 119 -1.93 -2.98 -41.95
N VAL A 120 -2.20 -4.24 -41.62
CA VAL A 120 -3.49 -4.90 -41.89
C VAL A 120 -4.63 -4.20 -41.16
N GLN A 121 -4.45 -3.84 -39.89
CA GLN A 121 -5.46 -3.09 -39.15
C GLN A 121 -5.75 -1.73 -39.79
N ILE A 122 -4.71 -0.94 -40.11
CA ILE A 122 -4.89 0.37 -40.76
C ILE A 122 -5.58 0.20 -42.13
N LEU A 123 -5.20 -0.82 -42.91
CA LEU A 123 -5.83 -1.12 -44.18
C LEU A 123 -7.31 -1.47 -44.01
N MET A 124 -7.65 -2.32 -43.04
CA MET A 124 -9.03 -2.68 -42.72
C MET A 124 -9.87 -1.47 -42.33
N PHE A 125 -9.29 -0.47 -41.65
CA PHE A 125 -9.99 0.77 -41.29
C PHE A 125 -10.48 1.54 -42.52
N PHE A 126 -9.66 1.60 -43.59
CA PHE A 126 -10.02 2.32 -44.82
C PHE A 126 -10.89 1.50 -45.78
N ILE A 127 -10.79 0.17 -45.77
CA ILE A 127 -11.56 -0.70 -46.68
C ILE A 127 -12.98 -0.97 -46.17
N LEU A 128 -13.14 -1.18 -44.86
CA LEU A 128 -14.41 -1.63 -44.30
C LEU A 128 -15.45 -0.50 -44.17
N PRO A 129 -16.75 -0.81 -44.34
CA PRO A 129 -17.79 0.16 -44.11
C PRO A 129 -17.90 0.54 -42.62
N LYS A 130 -18.25 1.80 -42.34
CA LYS A 130 -18.23 2.39 -40.99
C LYS A 130 -18.94 1.58 -39.91
N TYR A 131 -20.03 0.88 -40.24
CA TYR A 131 -20.78 0.08 -39.25
C TYR A 131 -19.97 -1.15 -38.79
N ILE A 132 -19.13 -1.74 -39.65
CA ILE A 132 -18.22 -2.84 -39.28
C ILE A 132 -17.04 -2.27 -38.53
N THR A 133 -16.41 -1.21 -39.06
CA THR A 133 -15.23 -0.55 -38.48
C THR A 133 -15.43 -0.20 -37.01
N ARG A 134 -16.57 0.41 -36.64
CA ARG A 134 -16.88 0.81 -35.26
C ARG A 134 -16.80 -0.33 -34.24
N TRP A 135 -17.42 -1.48 -34.58
CA TRP A 135 -17.48 -2.63 -33.68
C TRP A 135 -16.21 -3.48 -33.75
N LEU A 136 -15.66 -3.66 -34.95
CA LEU A 136 -14.41 -4.39 -35.14
C LEU A 136 -13.27 -3.75 -34.33
N PHE A 137 -13.06 -2.43 -34.47
CA PHE A 137 -11.98 -1.75 -33.74
C PHE A 137 -12.25 -1.61 -32.25
N LEU A 138 -13.51 -1.62 -31.81
CA LEU A 138 -13.83 -1.73 -30.38
C LEU A 138 -13.38 -3.09 -29.83
N VAL A 139 -13.73 -4.19 -30.49
CA VAL A 139 -13.35 -5.54 -30.07
C VAL A 139 -11.84 -5.73 -30.14
N LEU A 140 -11.20 -5.29 -31.22
CA LEU A 140 -9.75 -5.34 -31.36
C LEU A 140 -9.05 -4.52 -30.28
N PHE A 141 -9.54 -3.30 -29.99
CA PHE A 141 -8.98 -2.50 -28.91
C PHE A 141 -9.13 -3.19 -27.56
N ILE A 142 -10.31 -3.73 -27.24
CA ILE A 142 -10.53 -4.47 -25.99
C ILE A 142 -9.60 -5.70 -25.90
N PHE A 143 -9.40 -6.42 -27.01
CA PHE A 143 -8.49 -7.56 -27.08
C PHE A 143 -7.05 -7.15 -26.77
N TRP A 144 -6.51 -6.13 -27.44
CA TRP A 144 -5.14 -5.66 -27.20
C TRP A 144 -4.99 -5.02 -25.84
N ARG A 145 -6.01 -4.32 -25.35
CA ARG A 145 -6.06 -3.73 -24.01
C ARG A 145 -6.04 -4.81 -22.92
N ALA A 146 -6.82 -5.87 -23.09
CA ALA A 146 -6.79 -7.02 -22.21
C ALA A 146 -5.44 -7.75 -22.29
N GLY A 147 -4.86 -7.89 -23.49
CA GLY A 147 -3.50 -8.40 -23.67
C GLY A 147 -2.46 -7.58 -22.92
N TYR A 148 -2.57 -6.25 -22.96
CA TYR A 148 -1.65 -5.34 -22.29
C TYR A 148 -1.81 -5.35 -20.77
N ASN A 149 -3.01 -5.18 -20.23
CA ASN A 149 -3.20 -5.06 -18.79
C ASN A 149 -3.37 -6.41 -18.08
N ALA A 150 -4.13 -7.36 -18.64
CA ALA A 150 -4.35 -8.67 -18.01
C ALA A 150 -3.34 -9.72 -18.49
N GLY A 151 -3.04 -9.77 -19.79
CA GLY A 151 -2.10 -10.73 -20.37
C GLY A 151 -0.68 -10.53 -19.86
N LEU A 152 -0.07 -9.38 -20.15
CA LEU A 152 1.26 -9.04 -19.63
C LEU A 152 1.26 -9.01 -18.09
N GLY A 153 0.18 -8.50 -17.47
CA GLY A 153 0.02 -8.51 -16.01
C GLY A 153 0.11 -9.91 -15.40
N TYR A 154 -0.53 -10.91 -16.01
CA TYR A 154 -0.42 -12.31 -15.58
C TYR A 154 1.01 -12.85 -15.74
N LEU A 155 1.64 -12.61 -16.89
CA LEU A 155 3.02 -13.06 -17.14
C LEU A 155 4.02 -12.43 -16.17
N LEU A 156 3.89 -11.13 -15.89
CA LEU A 156 4.70 -10.40 -14.93
C LEU A 156 4.45 -10.88 -13.50
N LYS A 157 3.19 -11.11 -13.11
CA LYS A 157 2.86 -11.66 -11.79
C LYS A 157 3.50 -13.05 -11.59
N LEU A 158 3.37 -13.93 -12.59
CA LEU A 158 4.00 -15.25 -12.60
C LEU A 158 5.53 -15.16 -12.51
N GLN A 159 6.13 -14.19 -13.22
CA GLN A 159 7.56 -13.93 -13.16
C GLN A 159 8.01 -13.37 -11.80
N SER A 160 7.23 -12.47 -11.18
CA SER A 160 7.52 -11.88 -9.86
C SER A 160 7.43 -12.89 -8.71
N GLU A 161 6.44 -13.79 -8.76
CA GLU A 161 6.17 -14.77 -7.71
C GLU A 161 7.01 -16.04 -7.87
N ARG A 162 7.10 -16.58 -9.09
CA ARG A 162 7.66 -17.92 -9.35
C ARG A 162 8.83 -17.93 -10.33
N ARG A 163 9.26 -16.79 -10.85
CA ARG A 163 10.23 -16.69 -11.96
C ARG A 163 9.79 -17.50 -13.19
N GLY A 164 8.48 -17.59 -13.43
CA GLY A 164 7.92 -18.57 -14.38
C GLY A 164 8.41 -18.43 -15.82
N LEU A 165 8.59 -17.21 -16.35
CA LEU A 165 9.09 -17.02 -17.71
C LEU A 165 10.53 -17.54 -17.86
N VAL A 166 11.39 -17.24 -16.88
CA VAL A 166 12.77 -17.71 -16.84
C VAL A 166 12.82 -19.22 -16.61
N ALA A 167 11.94 -19.75 -15.76
CA ALA A 167 11.82 -21.19 -15.51
C ALA A 167 11.41 -21.95 -16.78
N TRP A 168 10.42 -21.45 -17.53
CA TRP A 168 10.01 -22.04 -18.81
C TRP A 168 11.12 -21.99 -19.85
N ALA A 169 11.84 -20.87 -19.95
CA ALA A 169 12.98 -20.74 -20.85
C ALA A 169 14.09 -21.76 -20.52
N LYS A 170 14.35 -21.99 -19.22
CA LYS A 170 15.32 -22.97 -18.73
C LYS A 170 14.86 -24.41 -18.94
N GLU A 171 13.60 -24.72 -18.66
CA GLU A 171 13.00 -26.05 -18.84
C GLU A 171 13.03 -26.48 -20.31
N LYS A 172 12.58 -25.59 -21.20
CA LYS A 172 12.56 -25.85 -22.65
C LYS A 172 13.94 -25.73 -23.30
N GLY A 173 14.94 -25.23 -22.58
CA GLY A 173 16.31 -25.09 -23.07
C GLY A 173 16.45 -24.18 -24.30
N ILE A 174 15.54 -23.22 -24.51
CA ILE A 174 15.49 -22.39 -25.73
C ILE A 174 16.73 -21.49 -25.89
N PHE A 175 17.42 -21.19 -24.79
CA PHE A 175 18.66 -20.40 -24.76
C PHE A 175 19.92 -21.26 -24.54
N ASP A 176 19.79 -22.59 -24.46
CA ASP A 176 20.94 -23.49 -24.24
C ASP A 176 21.42 -24.06 -25.58
N LYS A 177 22.70 -23.89 -25.91
CA LYS A 177 23.31 -24.39 -27.14
C LYS A 177 23.26 -25.93 -27.27
N LYS A 178 23.21 -26.67 -26.15
CA LYS A 178 23.22 -28.14 -26.15
C LYS A 178 21.83 -28.76 -26.24
N ARG A 179 20.82 -28.08 -25.70
CA ARG A 179 19.42 -28.55 -25.63
C ARG A 179 18.49 -27.85 -26.62
N GLY A 180 18.80 -26.60 -26.95
CA GLY A 180 18.08 -25.78 -27.90
C GLY A 180 18.42 -26.21 -29.32
N ASN A 181 17.45 -26.84 -29.97
CA ASN A 181 17.51 -27.25 -31.38
C ASN A 181 17.50 -25.99 -32.30
N GLY A 182 16.84 -26.03 -33.47
CA GLY A 182 16.73 -24.88 -34.38
C GLY A 182 16.22 -23.58 -33.73
N TRP A 183 15.46 -23.67 -32.63
CA TRP A 183 15.00 -22.54 -31.83
C TRP A 183 16.14 -21.68 -31.26
N TYR A 184 17.24 -22.28 -30.79
CA TYR A 184 18.37 -21.52 -30.26
C TYR A 184 19.02 -20.66 -31.34
N GLN A 185 19.27 -21.24 -32.52
CA GLN A 185 19.89 -20.52 -33.65
C GLN A 185 18.98 -19.41 -34.19
N TRP A 186 17.68 -19.69 -34.26
CA TRP A 186 16.70 -18.70 -34.69
C TRP A 186 16.62 -17.53 -33.69
N LEU A 187 16.40 -17.80 -32.40
CA LEU A 187 16.34 -16.76 -31.37
C LEU A 187 17.63 -15.96 -31.26
N LYS A 188 18.79 -16.62 -31.38
CA LYS A 188 20.08 -15.93 -31.42
C LYS A 188 20.18 -14.96 -32.59
N THR A 189 19.75 -15.37 -33.78
CA THR A 189 19.74 -14.49 -34.97
C THR A 189 18.78 -13.32 -34.78
N GLU A 190 17.56 -13.58 -34.29
CA GLU A 190 16.53 -12.54 -34.11
C GLU A 190 16.90 -11.52 -33.03
N LEU A 191 17.36 -11.97 -31.86
CA LEU A 191 17.70 -11.06 -30.75
C LEU A 191 19.01 -10.29 -31.01
N THR A 192 20.03 -10.94 -31.58
CA THR A 192 21.29 -10.26 -31.92
C THR A 192 21.12 -9.24 -33.04
N CYS A 193 20.18 -9.45 -33.98
CA CYS A 193 19.91 -8.47 -35.05
C CYS A 193 19.43 -7.11 -34.52
N LYS A 194 18.83 -7.08 -33.32
CA LYS A 194 18.26 -5.90 -32.67
C LYS A 194 19.23 -5.19 -31.72
N MET A 195 20.42 -5.75 -31.52
CA MET A 195 21.39 -5.29 -30.53
C MET A 195 22.67 -4.73 -31.16
N ASP A 196 23.35 -3.87 -30.42
CA ASP A 196 24.65 -3.32 -30.79
C ASP A 196 25.80 -4.31 -30.48
N SER A 197 27.04 -3.94 -30.81
CA SER A 197 28.22 -4.81 -30.72
C SER A 197 28.63 -5.21 -29.30
N ASP A 198 28.02 -4.62 -28.27
CA ASP A 198 28.27 -4.91 -26.85
C ASP A 198 27.44 -6.09 -26.31
N TYR A 199 26.49 -6.62 -27.10
CA TYR A 199 25.67 -7.78 -26.74
C TYR A 199 26.25 -9.10 -27.26
N ASP A 200 26.54 -10.02 -26.34
CA ASP A 200 26.84 -11.42 -26.64
C ASP A 200 25.77 -12.34 -26.04
N PHE A 201 25.03 -13.02 -26.92
CA PHE A 201 23.91 -13.91 -26.59
C PHE A 201 24.29 -15.01 -25.59
N ASP A 202 25.51 -15.54 -25.67
CA ASP A 202 25.95 -16.68 -24.83
C ASP A 202 26.58 -16.23 -23.51
N ALA A 203 27.04 -14.98 -23.42
CA ALA A 203 27.72 -14.45 -22.23
C ALA A 203 26.76 -13.83 -21.21
N VAL A 204 25.59 -13.35 -21.66
CA VAL A 204 24.60 -12.73 -20.78
C VAL A 204 23.77 -13.79 -20.01
N PRO A 205 23.27 -13.45 -18.81
CA PRO A 205 22.39 -14.35 -18.07
C PRO A 205 21.08 -14.66 -18.81
N ILE A 206 20.51 -15.82 -18.51
CA ILE A 206 19.23 -16.27 -19.09
C ILE A 206 18.10 -15.29 -18.79
N GLU A 207 18.14 -14.61 -17.64
CA GLU A 207 17.18 -13.58 -17.25
C GLU A 207 17.16 -12.42 -18.25
N PHE A 208 18.32 -12.00 -18.75
CA PHE A 208 18.43 -10.92 -19.73
C PHE A 208 17.85 -11.33 -21.09
N ASN A 209 18.24 -12.51 -21.61
CA ASN A 209 17.71 -13.02 -22.88
C ASN A 209 16.19 -13.28 -22.82
N THR A 210 15.70 -13.75 -21.68
CA THR A 210 14.25 -13.92 -21.46
C THR A 210 13.53 -12.57 -21.44
N TRP A 211 14.12 -11.54 -20.80
CA TRP A 211 13.58 -10.19 -20.82
C TRP A 211 13.55 -9.60 -22.23
N LEU A 212 14.59 -9.79 -23.06
CA LEU A 212 14.59 -9.34 -24.44
C LEU A 212 13.50 -9.98 -25.29
N LEU A 213 13.27 -11.29 -25.10
CA LEU A 213 12.17 -11.99 -25.77
C LEU A 213 10.82 -11.46 -25.30
N TYR A 214 10.67 -11.20 -24.00
CA TYR A 214 9.48 -10.57 -23.42
C TYR A 214 9.23 -9.17 -24.02
N ARG A 215 10.27 -8.35 -24.25
CA ARG A 215 10.14 -7.05 -24.92
C ARG A 215 9.48 -7.16 -26.29
N GLN A 216 9.82 -8.17 -27.09
CA GLN A 216 9.22 -8.37 -28.42
C GLN A 216 7.69 -8.58 -28.33
N LEU A 217 7.24 -9.28 -27.29
CA LEU A 217 5.81 -9.46 -27.03
C LEU A 217 5.15 -8.15 -26.58
N VAL A 218 5.82 -7.36 -25.74
CA VAL A 218 5.33 -6.05 -25.31
C VAL A 218 5.18 -5.11 -26.50
N ASP A 219 6.17 -5.04 -27.39
CA ASP A 219 6.15 -4.18 -28.59
C ASP A 219 4.95 -4.50 -29.49
N LEU A 220 4.72 -5.80 -29.75
CA LEU A 220 3.58 -6.27 -30.52
C LEU A 220 2.26 -5.82 -29.88
N ILE A 221 2.09 -6.01 -28.57
CA ILE A 221 0.85 -5.69 -27.88
C ILE A 221 0.64 -4.17 -27.80
N LEU A 222 1.65 -3.43 -27.40
CA LEU A 222 1.57 -1.99 -27.15
C LEU A 222 1.29 -1.21 -28.44
N MET A 223 1.96 -1.56 -29.55
CA MET A 223 1.74 -0.88 -30.83
C MET A 223 0.36 -1.17 -31.42
N ASN A 224 -0.14 -2.39 -31.27
CA ASN A 224 -1.47 -2.73 -31.72
C ASN A 224 -2.58 -2.17 -30.81
N ASP A 225 -2.38 -2.11 -29.49
CA ASP A 225 -3.29 -1.41 -28.57
C ASP A 225 -3.47 0.06 -28.98
N PHE A 226 -2.37 0.78 -29.20
CA PHE A 226 -2.42 2.17 -29.63
C PHE A 226 -3.07 2.35 -31.01
N THR A 227 -2.67 1.54 -32.00
CA THR A 227 -3.19 1.63 -33.37
C THR A 227 -4.69 1.36 -33.43
N THR A 228 -5.15 0.31 -32.74
CA THR A 228 -6.57 -0.04 -32.69
C THR A 228 -7.39 0.99 -31.93
N TYR A 229 -6.85 1.60 -30.88
CA TYR A 229 -7.51 2.71 -30.18
C TYR A 229 -7.71 3.93 -31.10
N VAL A 230 -6.69 4.33 -31.85
CA VAL A 230 -6.78 5.48 -32.77
C VAL A 230 -7.79 5.19 -33.88
N CYS A 231 -7.75 4.00 -34.49
CA CYS A 231 -8.71 3.58 -35.51
C CYS A 231 -10.14 3.53 -34.94
N PHE A 232 -10.31 2.97 -33.73
CA PHE A 232 -11.58 3.00 -33.02
C PHE A 232 -12.08 4.42 -32.84
N ALA A 233 -11.27 5.31 -32.25
CA ALA A 233 -11.67 6.69 -31.98
C ALA A 233 -12.10 7.43 -33.25
N LEU A 234 -11.31 7.34 -34.32
CA LEU A 234 -11.62 7.97 -35.61
C LEU A 234 -12.90 7.43 -36.24
N SER A 235 -13.23 6.15 -36.06
CA SER A 235 -14.50 5.55 -36.56
C SER A 235 -15.76 6.15 -35.90
N TRP A 236 -15.58 6.77 -34.73
CA TRP A 236 -16.61 7.43 -33.92
C TRP A 236 -16.53 8.95 -33.95
N LEU A 237 -15.79 9.54 -34.90
CA LEU A 237 -15.78 10.98 -35.10
C LEU A 237 -17.20 11.50 -35.39
N THR A 238 -17.66 12.45 -34.57
CA THR A 238 -18.94 13.13 -34.73
C THR A 238 -18.79 14.65 -34.69
N PHE A 239 -19.63 15.31 -35.47
CA PHE A 239 -19.80 16.76 -35.46
C PHE A 239 -21.19 17.08 -34.88
N PRO A 240 -21.26 17.43 -33.58
CA PRO A 240 -22.53 17.78 -32.94
C PRO A 240 -23.25 18.89 -33.71
N ALA A 241 -24.49 18.64 -34.11
CA ALA A 241 -25.32 19.63 -34.75
C ALA A 241 -25.74 20.70 -33.72
N GLY A 242 -25.68 21.98 -34.10
CA GLY A 242 -26.09 23.09 -33.24
C GLY A 242 -25.00 23.67 -32.33
N SER A 243 -23.80 23.09 -32.27
CA SER A 243 -22.66 23.77 -31.64
C SER A 243 -22.06 24.81 -32.60
N GLY A 244 -21.95 26.06 -32.13
CA GLY A 244 -21.32 27.12 -32.92
C GLY A 244 -19.86 26.81 -33.23
N PHE A 245 -19.32 27.42 -34.31
CA PHE A 245 -17.92 27.25 -34.74
C PHE A 245 -16.91 27.38 -33.59
N ILE A 246 -17.12 28.34 -32.69
CA ILE A 246 -16.25 28.60 -31.53
C ILE A 246 -16.20 27.39 -30.57
N SER A 247 -17.33 26.71 -30.35
CA SER A 247 -17.37 25.51 -29.50
C SER A 247 -16.56 24.37 -30.12
N HIS A 248 -16.67 24.15 -31.43
CA HIS A 248 -15.83 23.19 -32.14
C HIS A 248 -14.35 23.57 -32.08
N LEU A 249 -14.01 24.84 -32.33
CA LEU A 249 -12.63 25.31 -32.26
C LEU A 249 -12.03 25.09 -30.88
N LEU A 250 -12.71 25.51 -29.82
CA LEU A 250 -12.26 25.33 -28.44
C LEU A 250 -12.08 23.85 -28.10
N ARG A 251 -13.01 22.99 -28.54
CA ARG A 251 -12.96 21.54 -28.31
C ARG A 251 -11.74 20.90 -28.98
N TRP A 252 -11.47 21.24 -30.24
CA TRP A 252 -10.32 20.72 -30.97
C TRP A 252 -9.01 21.27 -30.43
N VAL A 253 -8.93 22.57 -30.14
CA VAL A 253 -7.73 23.19 -29.52
C VAL A 253 -7.43 22.54 -28.17
N ALA A 254 -8.43 22.40 -27.30
CA ALA A 254 -8.26 21.73 -26.01
C ALA A 254 -7.85 20.26 -26.19
N GLY A 255 -8.45 19.56 -27.16
CA GLY A 255 -8.09 18.19 -27.52
C GLY A 255 -6.63 18.05 -27.92
N PHE A 256 -6.15 18.90 -28.84
CA PHE A 256 -4.75 18.92 -29.26
C PHE A 256 -3.80 19.25 -28.11
N ILE A 257 -4.13 20.23 -27.26
CA ILE A 257 -3.32 20.56 -26.07
C ILE A 257 -3.16 19.32 -25.18
N LEU A 258 -4.24 18.58 -24.93
CA LEU A 258 -4.19 17.35 -24.12
C LEU A 258 -3.38 16.23 -24.77
N VAL A 259 -3.46 16.07 -26.10
CA VAL A 259 -2.65 15.09 -26.85
C VAL A 259 -1.18 15.46 -26.85
N PHE A 260 -0.82 16.72 -27.11
CA PHE A 260 0.58 17.15 -27.06
C PHE A 260 1.16 17.06 -25.65
N PHE A 261 0.39 17.44 -24.63
CA PHE A 261 0.76 17.25 -23.24
C PHE A 261 1.02 15.77 -22.93
N ASN A 262 0.18 14.87 -23.43
CA ASN A 262 0.35 13.44 -23.27
C ASN A 262 1.66 12.92 -23.88
N ILE A 263 1.95 13.31 -25.13
CA ILE A 263 3.17 12.94 -25.83
C ILE A 263 4.40 13.44 -25.06
N TRP A 264 4.38 14.70 -24.63
CA TRP A 264 5.45 15.26 -23.79
C TRP A 264 5.65 14.46 -22.50
N VAL A 265 4.57 14.11 -21.79
CA VAL A 265 4.66 13.30 -20.57
C VAL A 265 5.29 11.93 -20.84
N LYS A 266 4.92 11.27 -21.94
CA LYS A 266 5.47 9.95 -22.29
C LYS A 266 6.94 10.03 -22.68
N LEU A 267 7.33 11.02 -23.49
CA LEU A 267 8.72 11.23 -23.90
C LEU A 267 9.62 11.59 -22.72
N ASP A 268 9.17 12.50 -21.85
CA ASP A 268 9.94 12.89 -20.67
C ASP A 268 10.00 11.76 -19.63
N ALA A 269 8.93 10.99 -19.45
CA ALA A 269 8.97 9.80 -18.60
C ALA A 269 9.99 8.78 -19.12
N HIS A 270 9.95 8.46 -20.42
CA HIS A 270 10.88 7.53 -21.07
C HIS A 270 12.35 7.99 -20.93
N ARG A 271 12.62 9.30 -21.07
CA ARG A 271 13.95 9.89 -20.86
C ARG A 271 14.53 9.55 -19.47
N VAL A 272 13.67 9.53 -18.44
CA VAL A 272 14.05 9.32 -17.04
C VAL A 272 14.19 7.84 -16.70
N VAL A 273 13.18 7.01 -17.02
CA VAL A 273 13.17 5.58 -16.63
C VAL A 273 14.02 4.68 -17.54
N LYS A 274 14.29 5.12 -18.77
CA LYS A 274 14.94 4.34 -19.83
C LYS A 274 14.19 3.05 -20.17
N ASP A 275 14.67 2.32 -21.18
CA ASP A 275 14.08 1.07 -21.65
C ASP A 275 13.92 0.03 -20.55
N PHE A 276 14.91 -0.08 -19.64
CA PHE A 276 14.90 -1.09 -18.59
C PHE A 276 13.60 -1.06 -17.77
N ALA A 277 13.25 0.10 -17.20
CA ALA A 277 12.04 0.23 -16.42
C ALA A 277 10.77 0.41 -17.28
N TRP A 278 10.89 0.92 -18.52
CA TRP A 278 9.75 0.97 -19.45
C TRP A 278 9.20 -0.43 -19.80
N TYR A 279 10.06 -1.44 -19.83
CA TYR A 279 9.72 -2.84 -20.11
C TYR A 279 9.73 -3.74 -18.86
N TRP A 280 9.54 -3.18 -17.66
CA TRP A 280 9.46 -3.95 -16.40
C TRP A 280 10.65 -4.90 -16.17
N GLY A 281 11.87 -4.45 -16.50
CA GLY A 281 13.07 -5.27 -16.41
C GLY A 281 13.40 -5.74 -14.99
N ASP A 282 12.95 -5.00 -13.97
CA ASP A 282 13.08 -5.32 -12.55
C ASP A 282 12.39 -6.64 -12.14
N PHE A 283 11.42 -7.12 -12.94
CA PHE A 283 10.84 -8.45 -12.78
C PHE A 283 11.81 -9.59 -13.13
N PHE A 284 12.87 -9.30 -13.90
CA PHE A 284 13.84 -10.29 -14.36
C PHE A 284 15.18 -10.17 -13.62
N PHE A 285 15.74 -8.97 -13.54
CA PHE A 285 17.01 -8.68 -12.88
C PHE A 285 17.01 -7.23 -12.38
N LEU A 286 17.85 -6.91 -11.38
CA LEU A 286 17.96 -5.55 -10.84
C LEU A 286 19.13 -4.81 -11.47
N ILE A 287 19.05 -3.49 -11.60
CA ILE A 287 20.18 -2.65 -12.02
C ILE A 287 20.59 -1.77 -10.84
N GLU A 288 21.90 -1.60 -10.62
CA GLU A 288 22.45 -0.64 -9.66
C GLU A 288 22.34 0.80 -10.19
N GLN A 289 21.11 1.27 -10.35
CA GLN A 289 20.83 2.65 -10.73
C GLN A 289 20.03 3.33 -9.61
N SER A 290 20.48 4.51 -9.19
CA SER A 290 19.70 5.32 -8.27
C SER A 290 18.45 5.85 -8.99
N LEU A 291 17.28 5.68 -8.38
CA LEU A 291 16.03 6.30 -8.83
C LEU A 291 16.23 7.82 -8.86
N THR A 292 16.44 8.38 -10.04
CA THR A 292 16.52 9.83 -10.23
C THR A 292 15.12 10.35 -10.52
N PHE A 293 14.52 11.01 -9.53
CA PHE A 293 13.22 11.64 -9.69
C PHE A 293 13.37 12.99 -10.37
N ASP A 294 13.46 12.97 -11.71
CA ASP A 294 13.57 14.14 -12.58
C ASP A 294 12.31 14.28 -13.47
N GLY A 295 12.07 15.49 -13.99
CA GLY A 295 11.02 15.76 -14.98
C GLY A 295 9.60 15.48 -14.48
N VAL A 296 8.82 14.74 -15.26
CA VAL A 296 7.42 14.40 -14.95
C VAL A 296 7.23 13.54 -13.68
N PHE A 297 8.27 12.87 -13.20
CA PHE A 297 8.23 12.14 -11.93
C PHE A 297 8.33 13.04 -10.69
N GLU A 298 8.58 14.36 -10.88
CA GLU A 298 8.35 15.38 -9.85
C GLU A 298 6.86 15.81 -9.79
N MET A 299 6.10 15.62 -10.88
CA MET A 299 4.71 16.06 -10.99
C MET A 299 3.72 15.02 -10.45
N ALA A 300 3.97 13.73 -10.71
CA ALA A 300 3.10 12.63 -10.30
C ALA A 300 3.92 11.38 -9.95
N PRO A 301 3.39 10.47 -9.10
CA PRO A 301 4.10 9.24 -8.72
C PRO A 301 4.29 8.29 -9.90
N HIS A 302 3.19 8.05 -10.64
CA HIS A 302 3.19 7.24 -11.86
C HIS A 302 2.69 8.10 -13.03
N PRO A 303 3.53 9.01 -13.56
CA PRO A 303 3.11 9.96 -14.58
C PRO A 303 2.64 9.24 -15.86
N MET A 304 3.24 8.10 -16.19
CA MET A 304 2.84 7.30 -17.36
C MET A 304 1.40 6.76 -17.26
N TYR A 305 0.93 6.45 -16.05
CA TYR A 305 -0.37 5.82 -15.82
C TYR A 305 -1.45 6.80 -15.37
N SER A 306 -1.07 7.98 -14.91
CA SER A 306 -1.98 9.02 -14.42
C SER A 306 -2.16 10.15 -15.46
N VAL A 307 -1.35 11.19 -15.38
CA VAL A 307 -1.37 12.34 -16.30
C VAL A 307 -1.06 11.95 -17.75
N GLY A 308 -0.34 10.84 -17.94
CA GLY A 308 -0.05 10.18 -19.21
C GLY A 308 -1.25 9.50 -19.87
N TYR A 309 -2.48 9.67 -19.36
CA TYR A 309 -3.73 9.32 -20.06
C TYR A 309 -4.52 10.54 -20.54
N ALA A 310 -4.03 11.77 -20.31
CA ALA A 310 -4.67 13.00 -20.78
C ALA A 310 -5.00 12.99 -22.29
N GLY A 311 -4.18 12.34 -23.11
CA GLY A 311 -4.37 12.23 -24.56
C GLY A 311 -5.62 11.42 -24.94
N TYR A 312 -5.98 10.40 -24.15
CA TYR A 312 -7.22 9.64 -24.39
C TYR A 312 -8.45 10.53 -24.23
N TYR A 313 -8.45 11.37 -23.19
CA TYR A 313 -9.50 12.35 -22.98
C TYR A 313 -9.49 13.46 -24.04
N GLY A 314 -8.30 13.90 -24.48
CA GLY A 314 -8.15 14.82 -25.61
C GLY A 314 -8.77 14.29 -26.90
N ILE A 315 -8.49 13.03 -27.23
CA ILE A 315 -9.09 12.33 -28.38
C ILE A 315 -10.60 12.21 -28.21
N SER A 316 -11.09 11.82 -27.02
CA SER A 316 -12.54 11.73 -26.77
C SER A 316 -13.24 13.07 -26.96
N LEU A 317 -12.60 14.16 -26.56
CA LEU A 317 -13.07 15.52 -26.71
C LEU A 317 -13.13 15.91 -28.20
N MET A 318 -12.10 15.60 -28.98
CA MET A 318 -12.07 15.84 -30.43
C MET A 318 -13.17 15.06 -31.17
N MET A 319 -13.30 13.76 -30.85
CA MET A 319 -14.27 12.85 -31.49
C MET A 319 -15.72 13.15 -31.11
N ALA A 320 -15.93 13.84 -29.99
CA ALA A 320 -17.24 14.22 -29.46
C ALA A 320 -18.19 13.04 -29.21
N SER A 321 -17.60 11.90 -28.86
CA SER A 321 -18.33 10.65 -28.71
C SER A 321 -18.22 10.15 -27.28
N TYR A 322 -19.38 9.91 -26.65
CA TYR A 322 -19.47 9.26 -25.35
C TYR A 322 -18.90 7.85 -25.37
N MET A 323 -19.05 7.11 -26.48
CA MET A 323 -18.45 5.79 -26.63
C MET A 323 -16.92 5.87 -26.52
N VAL A 324 -16.30 6.86 -27.18
CA VAL A 324 -14.85 7.07 -27.08
C VAL A 324 -14.48 7.44 -25.66
N LEU A 325 -15.21 8.36 -25.01
CA LEU A 325 -14.97 8.75 -23.61
C LEU A 325 -15.02 7.56 -22.64
N PHE A 326 -16.03 6.70 -22.72
CA PHE A 326 -16.15 5.56 -21.81
C PHE A 326 -15.09 4.49 -22.07
N VAL A 327 -14.73 4.26 -23.33
CA VAL A 327 -13.63 3.36 -23.68
C VAL A 327 -12.29 3.94 -23.20
N SER A 328 -12.09 5.26 -23.28
CA SER A 328 -10.94 5.94 -22.66
C SER A 328 -10.89 5.77 -21.14
N LEU A 329 -12.03 5.93 -20.46
CA LEU A 329 -12.15 5.74 -19.01
C LEU A 329 -11.86 4.28 -18.63
N PHE A 330 -12.40 3.32 -19.38
CA PHE A 330 -12.11 1.91 -19.20
C PHE A 330 -10.62 1.61 -19.37
N ALA A 331 -9.99 2.11 -20.42
CA ALA A 331 -8.55 1.94 -20.66
C ALA A 331 -7.70 2.47 -19.51
N HIS A 332 -8.06 3.64 -18.98
CA HIS A 332 -7.36 4.24 -17.85
C HIS A 332 -7.61 3.47 -16.54
N ALA A 333 -8.84 3.01 -16.30
CA ALA A 333 -9.15 2.16 -15.16
C ALA A 333 -8.41 0.82 -15.21
N ALA A 334 -8.32 0.19 -16.39
CA ALA A 334 -7.54 -1.02 -16.61
C ALA A 334 -6.05 -0.80 -16.31
N GLN A 335 -5.51 0.39 -16.62
CA GLN A 335 -4.15 0.74 -16.24
C GLN A 335 -3.94 0.82 -14.73
N PHE A 336 -4.87 1.47 -14.01
CA PHE A 336 -4.78 1.53 -12.56
C PHE A 336 -4.96 0.16 -11.91
N ALA A 337 -5.79 -0.71 -12.49
CA ALA A 337 -5.90 -2.10 -12.05
C ALA A 337 -4.57 -2.85 -12.22
N PHE A 338 -3.91 -2.69 -13.38
CA PHE A 338 -2.57 -3.26 -13.60
C PHE A 338 -1.54 -2.72 -12.58
N LEU A 339 -1.52 -1.40 -12.37
CA LEU A 339 -0.62 -0.77 -11.40
C LEU A 339 -0.85 -1.32 -9.98
N THR A 340 -2.10 -1.40 -9.53
CA THR A 340 -2.43 -1.80 -8.15
C THR A 340 -2.29 -3.31 -7.91
N MET A 341 -2.59 -4.14 -8.91
CA MET A 341 -2.61 -5.60 -8.75
C MET A 341 -1.31 -6.30 -9.13
N VAL A 342 -0.45 -5.66 -9.94
CA VAL A 342 0.78 -6.29 -10.47
C VAL A 342 2.02 -5.47 -10.12
N GLU A 343 2.06 -4.19 -10.51
CA GLU A 343 3.29 -3.39 -10.40
C GLU A 343 3.57 -2.95 -8.95
N ASN A 344 2.59 -2.40 -8.23
CA ASN A 344 2.78 -1.98 -6.83
C ASN A 344 3.19 -3.15 -5.91
N PRO A 345 2.52 -4.32 -5.93
CA PRO A 345 2.96 -5.46 -5.13
C PRO A 345 4.39 -5.92 -5.43
N HIS A 346 4.82 -5.82 -6.71
CA HIS A 346 6.19 -6.12 -7.08
C HIS A 346 7.17 -5.06 -6.57
N ILE A 347 6.87 -3.77 -6.73
CA ILE A 347 7.68 -2.66 -6.24
C ILE A 347 7.87 -2.78 -4.72
N ASP A 348 6.79 -3.03 -3.98
CA ASP A 348 6.85 -3.15 -2.52
C ASP A 348 7.70 -4.35 -2.09
N LYS A 349 7.55 -5.49 -2.78
CA LYS A 349 8.38 -6.69 -2.55
C LYS A 349 9.86 -6.45 -2.82
N THR A 350 10.20 -5.71 -3.88
CA THR A 350 11.57 -5.56 -4.38
C THR A 350 12.32 -4.41 -3.70
N TYR A 351 11.67 -3.26 -3.52
CA TYR A 351 12.31 -2.00 -3.10
C TYR A 351 11.96 -1.58 -1.67
N ASN A 352 10.82 -2.04 -1.13
CA ASN A 352 10.40 -1.77 0.25
C ASN A 352 10.30 -3.08 1.07
N PRO A 353 11.33 -3.94 1.10
CA PRO A 353 11.27 -5.14 1.91
C PRO A 353 11.01 -4.74 3.37
N PRO A 354 10.17 -5.49 4.12
CA PRO A 354 9.94 -5.23 5.53
C PRO A 354 11.27 -5.06 6.23
N GLN A 355 11.48 -3.93 6.91
CA GLN A 355 12.74 -3.71 7.60
C GLN A 355 12.86 -4.78 8.67
N VAL A 356 13.84 -5.69 8.52
CA VAL A 356 14.26 -6.57 9.61
C VAL A 356 14.80 -5.63 10.69
N VAL A 357 13.99 -5.38 11.72
CA VAL A 357 14.37 -4.50 12.82
C VAL A 357 15.51 -5.19 13.55
N LYS A 358 16.74 -4.77 13.27
CA LYS A 358 17.90 -5.26 14.01
C LYS A 358 17.73 -4.85 15.48
N ARG A 359 17.75 -5.84 16.36
CA ARG A 359 17.79 -5.69 17.82
C ARG A 359 18.80 -4.58 18.15
N LYS A 360 18.34 -3.52 18.84
CA LYS A 360 19.28 -2.65 19.52
C LYS A 360 19.86 -3.49 20.65
N THR A 361 21.03 -4.08 20.43
CA THR A 361 21.84 -4.59 21.51
C THR A 361 21.94 -3.46 22.53
N PRO A 362 21.63 -3.68 23.82
CA PRO A 362 21.94 -2.68 24.82
C PRO A 362 23.44 -2.46 24.72
N ALA A 363 23.82 -1.28 24.23
CA ALA A 363 25.20 -0.86 24.26
C ALA A 363 25.55 -0.74 25.75
N ALA A 364 26.19 -1.77 26.28
CA ALA A 364 27.03 -1.62 27.45
C ALA A 364 28.12 -0.63 27.06
N ASN A 365 27.88 0.66 27.33
CA ASN A 365 28.83 1.56 28.00
C ASN A 365 28.43 3.04 27.90
N GLU A 366 28.69 3.72 29.03
CA GLU A 366 28.96 5.16 29.17
C GLU A 366 27.77 6.14 29.13
N THR A 367 26.82 6.02 30.06
CA THR A 367 26.22 7.22 30.70
C THR A 367 25.59 7.00 32.09
N THR A 368 25.82 5.86 32.75
CA THR A 368 25.23 5.54 34.07
C THR A 368 26.09 5.92 35.29
N VAL A 369 27.21 6.63 35.11
CA VAL A 369 28.06 7.05 36.25
C VAL A 369 27.65 8.41 36.85
N ALA A 370 26.75 9.18 36.21
CA ALA A 370 26.37 10.51 36.71
C ALA A 370 25.14 10.55 37.64
N MET A 371 24.45 9.44 37.90
CA MET A 371 23.26 9.41 38.78
C MET A 371 23.31 8.38 39.92
N ALA A 372 24.46 7.72 40.14
CA ALA A 372 24.63 6.74 41.21
C ALA A 372 25.20 7.31 42.53
N VAL A 373 25.28 8.63 42.71
CA VAL A 373 25.95 9.26 43.87
C VAL A 373 24.99 10.01 44.82
N SER A 374 23.67 9.79 44.78
CA SER A 374 22.77 10.43 45.77
C SER A 374 21.61 9.60 46.28
N VAL A 375 21.74 8.26 46.32
CA VAL A 375 20.82 7.43 47.11
C VAL A 375 21.60 6.40 47.91
N THR A 376 22.30 6.89 48.93
CA THR A 376 22.69 6.04 50.07
C THR A 376 22.08 6.65 51.33
N SER A 377 21.37 5.80 52.08
CA SER A 377 20.74 6.02 53.38
C SER A 377 19.36 6.70 53.39
N THR A 378 18.29 5.93 53.19
CA THR A 378 17.23 5.81 54.21
C THR A 378 16.35 4.59 53.95
N SER A 379 16.22 3.75 54.96
CA SER A 379 15.17 2.74 55.10
C SER A 379 13.80 3.39 55.31
N ILE A 380 12.74 2.65 54.94
CA ILE A 380 11.33 2.67 55.42
C ILE A 380 10.30 2.89 54.30
N ASP A 381 9.45 1.88 54.13
CA ASP A 381 8.02 1.92 53.81
C ASP A 381 7.44 3.26 53.34
N ALA A 382 7.23 3.40 52.03
CA ALA A 382 6.18 4.26 51.48
C ALA A 382 5.88 3.84 50.03
N VAL A 383 4.63 3.45 49.79
CA VAL A 383 4.03 3.33 48.45
C VAL A 383 4.19 4.68 47.75
N ALA A 384 5.04 4.75 46.72
CA ALA A 384 5.13 5.93 45.87
C ALA A 384 3.80 6.08 45.10
N PRO A 385 3.18 7.28 45.10
CA PRO A 385 1.92 7.51 44.40
C PRO A 385 2.11 7.33 42.89
N ILE A 386 1.10 6.71 42.28
CA ILE A 386 0.97 6.30 40.88
C ILE A 386 1.33 7.41 39.87
N ASP A 387 1.26 8.67 40.27
CA ASP A 387 1.55 9.84 39.43
C ASP A 387 3.05 10.03 39.14
N GLN A 388 3.96 9.49 39.97
CA GLN A 388 5.41 9.65 39.75
C GLN A 388 6.03 8.58 38.86
N ALA A 389 5.42 7.39 38.75
CA ALA A 389 5.91 6.32 37.87
C ALA A 389 5.73 6.67 36.39
N ALA A 390 4.70 7.45 36.04
CA ALA A 390 4.47 7.93 34.67
C ALA A 390 5.46 9.02 34.23
N THR A 391 6.10 9.73 35.18
CA THR A 391 7.07 10.79 34.90
C THR A 391 8.53 10.32 34.86
N LEU A 392 8.83 9.08 35.25
CA LEU A 392 10.20 8.59 35.40
C LEU A 392 10.78 7.88 34.17
N ILE A 393 10.01 7.72 33.10
CA ILE A 393 10.48 7.13 31.84
C ILE A 393 10.39 8.20 30.75
N PRO A 394 11.50 8.62 30.12
CA PRO A 394 11.44 9.53 28.98
C PRO A 394 10.65 8.86 27.86
N CYS A 395 9.39 9.26 27.70
CA CYS A 395 8.58 8.92 26.55
C CYS A 395 9.30 9.41 25.30
N ALA A 396 9.64 8.51 24.39
CA ALA A 396 10.14 8.91 23.08
C ALA A 396 9.05 9.76 22.38
N PRO A 397 9.36 10.60 21.39
CA PRO A 397 8.36 11.43 20.69
C PRO A 397 7.14 10.64 20.15
N LYS A 398 7.31 9.33 19.88
CA LYS A 398 6.23 8.41 19.49
C LYS A 398 5.26 8.03 20.63
N ASP A 399 5.65 8.12 21.90
CA ASP A 399 4.81 7.76 23.08
C ASP A 399 3.90 8.91 23.51
N VAL A 400 4.26 10.14 23.13
CA VAL A 400 3.36 11.29 23.22
C VAL A 400 2.18 11.08 22.25
N TYR A 401 2.41 10.47 21.09
CA TYR A 401 1.35 10.21 20.11
C TYR A 401 0.25 9.28 20.66
N SER A 402 0.61 8.15 21.29
CA SER A 402 -0.35 7.21 21.89
C SER A 402 -1.11 7.77 23.09
N THR A 403 -0.53 8.76 23.78
CA THR A 403 -1.16 9.44 24.92
C THR A 403 -2.19 10.48 24.46
N TYR A 404 -1.92 11.19 23.36
CA TYR A 404 -2.73 12.30 22.86
C TYR A 404 -3.78 11.90 21.81
N PHE A 405 -3.49 10.88 21.02
CA PHE A 405 -4.36 10.37 19.95
C PHE A 405 -4.98 9.04 20.36
N ARG A 406 -6.30 9.04 20.44
CA ARG A 406 -7.11 7.84 20.68
C ARG A 406 -7.74 7.44 19.35
N ARG A 407 -8.67 6.47 19.36
CA ARG A 407 -9.56 6.14 18.23
C ARG A 407 -10.49 7.33 17.92
N ASP A 408 -9.94 8.49 17.57
CA ASP A 408 -10.62 9.77 17.43
C ASP A 408 -11.58 9.73 16.24
N LEU A 409 -12.72 10.42 16.36
CA LEU A 409 -13.72 10.48 15.30
C LEU A 409 -13.19 11.37 14.18
N ILE A 410 -13.02 10.78 12.99
CA ILE A 410 -12.62 11.49 11.78
C ILE A 410 -13.78 11.42 10.80
N VAL A 411 -14.52 12.52 10.70
CA VAL A 411 -15.81 12.60 10.01
C VAL A 411 -16.79 11.57 10.58
N PHE A 412 -16.80 10.34 10.05
CA PHE A 412 -17.56 9.19 10.58
C PHE A 412 -16.71 7.94 10.84
N LYS A 413 -15.42 7.95 10.46
CA LYS A 413 -14.50 6.86 10.78
C LYS A 413 -14.25 6.85 12.28
N ASN A 414 -14.20 5.67 12.88
CA ASN A 414 -13.99 5.42 14.31
C ASN A 414 -15.17 5.75 15.24
N PHE A 415 -16.38 5.98 14.69
CA PHE A 415 -17.57 6.30 15.47
C PHE A 415 -17.77 5.36 16.66
N ASP A 416 -18.00 5.96 17.82
CA ASP A 416 -18.21 5.27 19.10
C ASP A 416 -19.50 5.78 19.74
N ILE A 417 -20.48 4.88 19.88
CA ILE A 417 -21.80 5.20 20.47
C ILE A 417 -21.65 5.67 21.93
N PHE A 418 -20.60 5.25 22.64
CA PHE A 418 -20.39 5.65 24.03
C PHE A 418 -19.65 6.99 24.17
N ARG A 419 -19.15 7.56 23.07
CA ARG A 419 -18.49 8.86 23.09
C ARG A 419 -19.51 9.97 22.90
N SER A 420 -19.62 10.84 23.90
CA SER A 420 -20.56 11.96 23.90
C SER A 420 -20.43 12.85 22.65
N ASN A 421 -19.20 13.19 22.25
CA ASN A 421 -18.93 14.03 21.08
C ASN A 421 -19.44 13.39 19.78
N ASP A 422 -19.33 12.07 19.63
CA ASP A 422 -19.76 11.35 18.43
C ASP A 422 -21.29 11.36 18.34
N ILE A 423 -21.98 11.13 19.46
CA ILE A 423 -23.44 11.27 19.56
C ILE A 423 -23.86 12.70 19.21
N PHE A 424 -23.16 13.73 19.72
CA PHE A 424 -23.49 15.12 19.43
C PHE A 424 -23.33 15.45 17.93
N VAL A 425 -22.30 14.95 17.26
CA VAL A 425 -22.15 15.11 15.81
C VAL A 425 -23.33 14.48 15.07
N ALA A 426 -23.69 13.24 15.41
CA ALA A 426 -24.82 12.54 14.80
C ALA A 426 -26.14 13.28 15.03
N LEU A 427 -26.38 13.77 16.25
CA LEU A 427 -27.59 14.48 16.64
C LEU A 427 -27.70 15.85 15.96
N ILE A 428 -26.59 16.59 15.81
CA ILE A 428 -26.59 17.86 15.08
C ILE A 428 -26.85 17.63 13.59
N ILE A 429 -26.28 16.60 12.98
CA ILE A 429 -26.56 16.23 11.57
C ILE A 429 -28.03 15.81 11.41
N PHE A 430 -28.57 15.07 12.38
CA PHE A 430 -29.98 14.69 12.40
C PHE A 430 -30.88 15.93 12.46
N TYR A 431 -30.65 16.86 13.39
CA TYR A 431 -31.40 18.11 13.45
C TYR A 431 -31.25 18.97 12.20
N ALA A 432 -30.03 19.04 11.64
CA ALA A 432 -29.76 19.74 10.40
C ALA A 432 -30.56 19.19 9.22
N THR A 433 -30.89 17.90 9.23
CA THR A 433 -31.67 17.24 8.18
C THR A 433 -33.17 17.35 8.44
N VAL A 434 -33.61 17.14 9.69
CA VAL A 434 -35.03 17.05 10.06
C VAL A 434 -35.70 18.41 10.17
N VAL A 435 -35.04 19.41 10.76
CA VAL A 435 -35.64 20.74 10.97
C VAL A 435 -36.10 21.37 9.65
N PRO A 436 -35.30 21.37 8.56
CA PRO A 436 -35.77 21.86 7.27
C PRO A 436 -36.98 21.08 6.71
N LEU A 437 -37.04 19.76 6.93
CA LEU A 437 -38.17 18.93 6.47
C LEU A 437 -39.47 19.26 7.22
N LEU A 438 -39.39 19.56 8.52
CA LEU A 438 -40.55 19.96 9.33
C LEU A 438 -41.14 21.32 8.89
N ILE A 439 -40.30 22.23 8.38
CA ILE A 439 -40.69 23.58 7.93
C ILE A 439 -41.00 23.59 6.42
N SER A 440 -41.04 22.43 5.77
CA SER A 440 -41.28 22.31 4.32
C SER A 440 -42.63 22.87 3.86
N ASN A 441 -43.63 22.92 4.75
CA ASN A 441 -44.96 23.48 4.49
C ASN A 441 -44.97 25.01 4.25
N THR A 442 -43.89 25.72 4.61
CA THR A 442 -43.77 27.19 4.44
C THR A 442 -43.37 27.58 3.00
N GLY A 443 -43.01 26.61 2.15
CA GLY A 443 -42.83 26.79 0.70
C GLY A 443 -41.44 26.37 0.18
N PRO A 444 -41.33 25.90 -1.09
CA PRO A 444 -40.09 25.34 -1.65
C PRO A 444 -38.91 26.34 -1.73
N ARG A 445 -39.21 27.63 -1.94
CA ARG A 445 -38.20 28.69 -2.01
C ARG A 445 -37.59 28.98 -0.65
N PHE A 446 -38.43 29.03 0.38
CA PHE A 446 -37.99 29.23 1.76
C PHE A 446 -37.12 28.06 2.24
N LEU A 447 -37.52 26.82 1.94
CA LEU A 447 -36.73 25.63 2.24
C LEU A 447 -35.35 25.66 1.59
N THR A 448 -35.29 26.01 0.30
CA THR A 448 -34.02 26.15 -0.43
C THR A 448 -33.14 27.22 0.18
N PHE A 449 -33.71 28.37 0.54
CA PHE A 449 -33.00 29.46 1.20
C PHE A 449 -32.43 29.02 2.56
N MET A 450 -33.21 28.31 3.39
CA MET A 450 -32.74 27.80 4.68
C MET A 450 -31.58 26.81 4.52
N MET A 451 -31.65 25.88 3.57
CA MET A 451 -30.57 24.91 3.31
C MET A 451 -29.28 25.59 2.86
N VAL A 452 -29.37 26.59 1.98
CA VAL A 452 -28.21 27.36 1.51
C VAL A 452 -27.63 28.22 2.64
N LEU A 453 -28.49 28.87 3.44
CA LEU A 453 -28.07 29.68 4.59
C LEU A 453 -27.34 28.82 5.63
N GLN A 454 -27.88 27.63 5.92
CA GLN A 454 -27.26 26.69 6.84
C GLN A 454 -25.88 26.24 6.35
N ALA A 455 -25.75 25.88 5.08
CA ALA A 455 -24.46 25.49 4.50
C ALA A 455 -23.44 26.65 4.52
N LEU A 456 -23.90 27.87 4.25
CA LEU A 456 -23.08 29.09 4.34
C LEU A 456 -22.65 29.36 5.79
N ALA A 457 -23.55 29.23 6.77
CA ALA A 457 -23.27 29.45 8.18
C ALA A 457 -22.20 28.49 8.71
N TRP A 458 -22.32 27.19 8.39
CA TRP A 458 -21.30 26.21 8.78
C TRP A 458 -19.97 26.42 8.06
N ARG A 459 -19.99 26.84 6.78
CA ARG A 459 -18.75 27.21 6.08
C ARG A 459 -18.09 28.41 6.75
N VAL A 460 -18.86 29.42 7.15
CA VAL A 460 -18.33 30.61 7.84
C VAL A 460 -17.75 30.24 9.19
N PHE A 461 -18.46 29.42 9.96
CA PHE A 461 -18.01 28.94 11.26
C PHE A 461 -16.70 28.15 11.14
N HIS A 462 -16.62 27.22 10.19
CA HIS A 462 -15.43 26.42 9.96
C HIS A 462 -14.22 27.25 9.52
N SER A 463 -14.37 28.10 8.50
CA SER A 463 -13.22 28.78 7.90
C SER A 463 -12.79 30.04 8.66
N TYR A 464 -13.73 30.85 9.16
CA TYR A 464 -13.41 32.14 9.77
C TYR A 464 -13.39 32.09 11.29
N ILE A 465 -14.38 31.46 11.94
CA ILE A 465 -14.44 31.43 13.41
C ILE A 465 -13.34 30.52 13.97
N LEU A 466 -13.27 29.26 13.52
CA LEU A 466 -12.20 28.35 13.94
C LEU A 466 -10.82 28.84 13.45
N GLY A 467 -10.74 29.45 12.27
CA GLY A 467 -9.52 30.09 11.78
C GLY A 467 -9.04 31.24 12.67
N ALA A 468 -9.95 32.08 13.19
CA ALA A 468 -9.61 33.12 14.15
C ALA A 468 -9.13 32.55 15.49
N VAL A 469 -9.73 31.45 15.97
CA VAL A 469 -9.27 30.73 17.16
C VAL A 469 -7.87 30.18 16.95
N LEU A 470 -7.58 29.53 15.83
CA LEU A 470 -6.24 29.05 15.49
C LEU A 470 -5.23 30.18 15.38
N LYS A 471 -5.60 31.31 14.78
CA LYS A 471 -4.72 32.48 14.71
C LYS A 471 -4.37 33.01 16.10
N GLN A 472 -5.35 33.18 16.98
CA GLN A 472 -5.11 33.59 18.37
C GLN A 472 -4.34 32.54 19.19
N GLN A 473 -4.53 31.26 18.87
CA GLN A 473 -3.77 30.17 19.45
C GLN A 473 -2.30 30.22 18.98
N SER A 474 -2.04 30.47 17.71
CA SER A 474 -0.69 30.65 17.16
C SER A 474 0.03 31.84 17.79
N ASP A 475 -0.65 32.98 17.94
CA ASP A 475 -0.02 34.22 18.38
C ASP A 475 0.19 34.25 19.90
N ASN A 476 -0.86 33.91 20.66
CA ASN A 476 -0.90 34.14 22.11
C ASN A 476 -1.18 32.87 22.93
N LYS A 477 -1.35 31.70 22.29
CA LYS A 477 -1.81 30.45 22.92
C LYS A 477 -3.11 30.63 23.72
N PHE A 478 -4.00 31.48 23.21
CA PHE A 478 -5.23 31.90 23.89
C PHE A 478 -6.10 30.72 24.33
N TYR A 479 -6.31 29.75 23.44
CA TYR A 479 -7.20 28.61 23.69
C TYR A 479 -6.63 27.70 24.77
N THR A 480 -5.35 27.34 24.69
CA THR A 480 -4.68 26.54 25.72
C THR A 480 -4.62 27.26 27.07
N LYS A 481 -4.31 28.56 27.07
CA LYS A 481 -4.30 29.38 28.30
C LYS A 481 -5.67 29.44 28.97
N HIS A 482 -6.75 29.43 28.20
CA HIS A 482 -8.11 29.40 28.75
C HIS A 482 -8.37 28.13 29.57
N PHE A 483 -7.98 26.95 29.06
CA PHE A 483 -8.14 25.69 29.78
C PHE A 483 -7.25 25.63 31.03
N ILE A 484 -5.98 26.01 30.91
CA ILE A 484 -5.05 26.05 32.06
C ILE A 484 -5.57 26.97 33.16
N LYS A 485 -6.12 28.14 32.79
CA LYS A 485 -6.72 29.08 33.75
C LYS A 485 -7.84 28.45 34.59
N HIS A 486 -8.56 27.47 34.06
CA HIS A 486 -9.68 26.81 34.73
C HIS A 486 -9.32 25.40 35.24
N GLY A 487 -8.02 25.10 35.40
CA GLY A 487 -7.54 23.82 35.95
C GLY A 487 -7.50 22.65 34.97
N GLY A 488 -7.71 22.90 33.67
CA GLY A 488 -7.54 21.92 32.61
C GLY A 488 -6.08 21.79 32.14
N THR A 489 -5.81 20.74 31.39
CA THR A 489 -4.49 20.47 30.80
C THR A 489 -4.41 20.88 29.33
N VAL A 490 -3.22 20.88 28.75
CA VAL A 490 -3.03 21.06 27.29
C VAL A 490 -3.75 19.97 26.51
N GLN A 491 -3.82 18.76 27.07
CA GLN A 491 -4.55 17.63 26.48
C GLN A 491 -6.06 17.89 26.44
N ASP A 492 -6.64 18.44 27.50
CA ASP A 492 -8.08 18.77 27.52
C ASP A 492 -8.44 19.85 26.50
N ALA A 493 -7.56 20.85 26.34
CA ALA A 493 -7.69 21.86 25.30
C ALA A 493 -7.66 21.23 23.91
N PHE A 494 -6.66 20.37 23.63
CA PHE A 494 -6.53 19.75 22.32
C PHE A 494 -7.67 18.77 22.01
N GLN A 495 -8.13 17.98 22.98
CA GLN A 495 -9.30 17.10 22.82
C GLN A 495 -10.60 17.87 22.51
N SER A 496 -10.80 19.00 23.18
CA SER A 496 -11.93 19.90 22.90
C SER A 496 -11.85 20.51 21.51
N TRP A 497 -10.63 20.88 21.07
CA TRP A 497 -10.37 21.35 19.72
C TRP A 497 -10.69 20.30 18.65
N LYS A 498 -10.21 19.06 18.81
CA LYS A 498 -10.52 17.95 17.89
C LYS A 498 -12.03 17.77 17.72
N SER A 499 -12.77 17.86 18.81
CA SER A 499 -14.23 17.69 18.84
C SER A 499 -14.96 18.79 18.06
N ILE A 500 -14.64 20.07 18.30
CA ILE A 500 -15.29 21.19 17.60
C ILE A 500 -14.86 21.28 16.14
N PHE A 501 -13.60 20.96 15.84
CA PHE A 501 -13.09 20.91 14.47
C PHE A 501 -13.76 19.81 13.67
N ASN A 502 -13.84 18.58 14.21
CA ASN A 502 -14.49 17.47 13.51
C ASN A 502 -15.99 17.70 13.28
N LEU A 503 -16.70 18.22 14.27
CA LEU A 503 -18.10 18.61 14.14
C LEU A 503 -18.27 19.62 12.99
N SER A 504 -17.50 20.70 13.03
CA SER A 504 -17.55 21.77 12.05
C SER A 504 -17.24 21.26 10.64
N ASN A 505 -16.17 20.46 10.49
CA ASN A 505 -15.78 19.86 9.22
C ASN A 505 -16.89 18.96 8.66
N SER A 506 -17.40 18.03 9.47
CA SER A 506 -18.50 17.13 9.10
C SER A 506 -19.75 17.89 8.67
N MET A 507 -20.10 18.95 9.41
CA MET A 507 -21.24 19.79 9.08
C MET A 507 -21.06 20.55 7.77
N THR A 508 -19.85 20.99 7.42
CA THR A 508 -19.63 21.64 6.11
C THR A 508 -19.91 20.73 4.93
N TYR A 509 -19.60 19.42 5.05
CA TYR A 509 -19.93 18.44 4.02
C TYR A 509 -21.42 18.06 4.06
N ALA A 510 -21.96 17.75 5.24
CA ALA A 510 -23.35 17.32 5.39
C ALA A 510 -24.34 18.39 4.89
N THR A 511 -24.17 19.64 5.30
CA THR A 511 -25.08 20.73 4.92
C THR A 511 -24.94 21.13 3.45
N PHE A 512 -23.71 21.09 2.90
CA PHE A 512 -23.51 21.28 1.46
C PHE A 512 -24.19 20.16 0.66
N PHE A 513 -24.03 18.91 1.07
CA PHE A 513 -24.68 17.77 0.43
C PHE A 513 -26.20 17.89 0.50
N LEU A 514 -26.78 18.28 1.65
CA LEU A 514 -28.22 18.50 1.78
C LEU A 514 -28.73 19.61 0.85
N ALA A 515 -27.99 20.73 0.74
CA ALA A 515 -28.31 21.80 -0.20
C ALA A 515 -28.23 21.31 -1.65
N ALA A 516 -27.16 20.59 -2.01
CA ALA A 516 -26.99 20.00 -3.33
C ALA A 516 -28.12 19.01 -3.66
N PHE A 517 -28.43 18.09 -2.75
CA PHE A 517 -29.50 17.11 -2.89
C PHE A 517 -30.86 17.77 -3.10
N LYS A 518 -31.16 18.84 -2.34
CA LYS A 518 -32.41 19.61 -2.50
C LYS A 518 -32.51 20.31 -3.87
N MET A 519 -31.39 20.73 -4.43
CA MET A 519 -31.31 21.47 -5.70
C MET A 519 -31.01 20.57 -6.90
N TYR A 520 -30.76 19.29 -6.67
CA TYR A 520 -30.56 18.30 -7.71
C TYR A 520 -31.89 17.97 -8.40
N SER A 521 -31.82 17.80 -9.72
CA SER A 521 -32.92 17.31 -10.54
C SER A 521 -32.45 16.06 -11.26
N ILE A 522 -33.18 14.95 -11.06
CA ILE A 522 -32.94 13.70 -11.76
C ILE A 522 -33.25 13.94 -13.25
N PRO A 523 -32.30 13.70 -14.18
CA PRO A 523 -32.55 13.85 -15.60
C PRO A 523 -33.43 12.74 -16.15
N ASP A 524 -34.37 13.10 -17.04
CA ASP A 524 -35.24 12.13 -17.71
C ASP A 524 -34.50 11.39 -18.84
N ASP A 525 -33.63 12.09 -19.56
CA ASP A 525 -32.73 11.51 -20.56
C ASP A 525 -31.27 11.76 -20.15
N TRP A 526 -30.56 10.67 -19.88
CA TRP A 526 -29.14 10.70 -19.55
C TRP A 526 -28.26 11.02 -20.75
N THR A 527 -28.71 10.68 -21.96
CA THR A 527 -27.95 10.82 -23.20
C THR A 527 -28.09 12.21 -23.84
N TYR A 528 -29.02 13.02 -23.32
CA TYR A 528 -29.27 14.36 -23.84
C TYR A 528 -28.19 15.37 -23.40
N GLY A 529 -27.65 16.08 -24.38
CA GLY A 529 -26.72 17.20 -24.16
C GLY A 529 -25.49 16.82 -23.33
N THR A 530 -25.20 17.60 -22.29
CA THR A 530 -24.05 17.42 -21.39
C THR A 530 -24.42 16.71 -20.09
N VAL A 531 -25.63 16.16 -19.97
CA VAL A 531 -26.12 15.52 -18.74
C VAL A 531 -25.24 14.35 -18.34
N LEU A 532 -24.92 13.43 -19.25
CA LEU A 532 -24.01 12.33 -18.94
C LEU A 532 -22.63 12.84 -18.53
N LEU A 533 -22.09 13.78 -19.29
CA LEU A 533 -20.77 14.36 -19.05
C LEU A 533 -20.65 15.01 -17.67
N ARG A 534 -21.62 15.84 -17.27
CA ARG A 534 -21.58 16.55 -15.96
C ARG A 534 -21.64 15.58 -14.78
N HIS A 535 -22.40 14.47 -14.90
CA HIS A 535 -22.45 13.44 -13.86
C HIS A 535 -21.15 12.65 -13.80
N VAL A 536 -20.62 12.20 -14.94
CA VAL A 536 -19.35 11.47 -15.01
C VAL A 536 -18.20 12.30 -14.43
N LEU A 537 -18.05 13.56 -14.86
CA LEU A 537 -17.03 14.46 -14.33
C LEU A 537 -17.30 14.81 -12.86
N GLY A 538 -18.56 14.99 -12.47
CA GLY A 538 -18.94 15.29 -11.10
C GLY A 538 -18.57 14.17 -10.12
N PHE A 539 -18.90 12.92 -10.46
CA PHE A 539 -18.49 11.75 -9.68
C PHE A 539 -16.96 11.58 -9.67
N ALA A 540 -16.28 11.83 -10.80
CA ALA A 540 -14.82 11.78 -10.86
C ALA A 540 -14.17 12.81 -9.92
N LEU A 541 -14.71 14.03 -9.84
CA LEU A 541 -14.21 15.06 -8.91
C LEU A 541 -14.48 14.72 -7.44
N ILE A 542 -15.62 14.09 -7.13
CA ILE A 542 -15.91 13.59 -5.77
C ILE A 542 -14.93 12.47 -5.40
N ALA A 543 -14.69 11.52 -6.31
CA ALA A 543 -13.71 10.45 -6.10
C ALA A 543 -12.29 11.01 -5.92
N LEU A 544 -11.88 11.99 -6.74
CA LEU A 544 -10.59 12.68 -6.63
C LEU A 544 -10.43 13.35 -5.25
N HIS A 545 -11.49 13.99 -4.75
CA HIS A 545 -11.48 14.62 -3.44
C HIS A 545 -11.31 13.60 -2.31
N ILE A 546 -12.08 12.51 -2.33
CA ILE A 546 -11.97 11.43 -1.33
C ILE A 546 -10.55 10.86 -1.33
N TRP A 547 -10.03 10.55 -2.51
CA TRP A 547 -8.66 10.07 -2.66
C TRP A 547 -7.63 11.07 -2.10
N ALA A 548 -7.74 12.35 -2.46
CA ALA A 548 -6.83 13.39 -1.98
C ALA A 548 -6.90 13.54 -0.45
N SER A 549 -8.09 13.53 0.14
CA SER A 549 -8.27 13.62 1.60
C SER A 549 -7.71 12.41 2.34
N VAL A 550 -7.90 11.20 1.81
CA VAL A 550 -7.31 9.98 2.38
C VAL A 550 -5.79 10.04 2.30
N SER A 551 -5.21 10.42 1.16
CA SER A 551 -3.76 10.54 1.01
C SER A 551 -3.14 11.64 1.87
N VAL A 552 -3.86 12.74 2.11
CA VAL A 552 -3.44 13.78 3.07
C VAL A 552 -3.42 13.23 4.49
N PHE A 553 -4.49 12.52 4.88
CA PHE A 553 -4.61 11.91 6.19
C PHE A 553 -3.54 10.83 6.45
N GLU A 554 -3.22 10.00 5.45
CA GLU A 554 -2.17 8.96 5.56
C GLU A 554 -0.78 9.55 5.84
N VAL A 555 -0.47 10.73 5.31
CA VAL A 555 0.84 11.39 5.52
C VAL A 555 0.87 12.20 6.81
N LEU A 556 -0.19 12.96 7.10
CA LEU A 556 -0.27 13.82 8.29
C LEU A 556 -0.54 13.03 9.57
N GLY A 557 -1.23 11.90 9.47
CA GLY A 557 -1.83 11.19 10.59
C GLY A 557 -2.82 12.06 11.39
N ASP A 558 -3.23 11.57 12.56
CA ASP A 558 -4.17 12.28 13.43
C ASP A 558 -3.62 13.64 13.91
N PHE A 559 -2.32 13.73 14.17
CA PHE A 559 -1.68 14.96 14.64
C PHE A 559 -1.80 16.11 13.63
N GLY A 560 -1.40 15.87 12.39
CA GLY A 560 -1.47 16.93 11.37
C GLY A 560 -2.92 17.22 10.93
N TRP A 561 -3.78 16.19 10.86
CA TRP A 561 -5.19 16.36 10.46
C TRP A 561 -5.96 17.33 11.37
N PHE A 562 -5.64 17.36 12.67
CA PHE A 562 -6.28 18.23 13.65
C PHE A 562 -5.51 19.52 13.95
N TYR A 563 -4.52 19.90 13.13
CA TYR A 563 -3.66 21.07 13.38
C TYR A 563 -2.95 21.03 14.74
N GLY A 564 -2.42 19.85 15.11
CA GLY A 564 -1.78 19.62 16.41
C GLY A 564 -0.55 20.49 16.69
N ASP A 565 0.12 20.97 15.64
CA ASP A 565 1.26 21.88 15.71
C ASP A 565 0.92 23.26 16.29
N PHE A 566 -0.35 23.69 16.23
CA PHE A 566 -0.82 24.89 16.93
C PHE A 566 -0.81 24.72 18.46
N PHE A 567 -0.86 23.49 18.97
CA PHE A 567 -0.99 23.17 20.39
C PHE A 567 0.30 22.62 21.00
N MET A 568 1.00 21.74 20.29
CA MET A 568 2.16 21.00 20.79
C MET A 568 3.36 21.17 19.86
N GLU A 569 4.42 21.83 20.35
CA GLU A 569 5.64 22.10 19.56
C GLU A 569 6.63 20.93 19.63
N ASP A 570 6.74 20.27 20.79
CA ASP A 570 7.71 19.19 21.06
C ASP A 570 7.41 17.87 20.33
N SER A 571 6.16 17.67 19.91
CA SER A 571 5.71 16.47 19.17
C SER A 571 5.70 16.66 17.65
N SER A 572 6.11 17.81 17.13
CA SER A 572 6.16 18.08 15.69
C SER A 572 7.30 17.30 15.03
N SER A 573 7.04 16.05 14.67
CA SER A 573 7.85 15.34 13.66
C SER A 573 7.85 16.21 12.41
N GLY A 574 9.01 16.74 12.00
CA GLY A 574 9.09 17.81 10.99
C GLY A 574 8.38 17.55 9.66
N LEU A 575 8.27 18.59 8.82
CA LEU A 575 7.57 18.57 7.52
C LEU A 575 7.81 17.30 6.69
N PHE A 576 6.73 16.55 6.46
CA PHE A 576 6.75 15.35 5.62
C PHE A 576 6.57 15.71 4.15
N TYR A 577 7.58 15.42 3.32
CA TYR A 577 7.50 15.51 1.85
C TYR A 577 7.32 14.14 1.20
N THR A 578 6.55 13.28 1.85
CA THR A 578 6.18 11.92 1.40
C THR A 578 4.73 11.92 0.91
N GLY A 579 4.32 10.83 0.24
CA GLY A 579 2.96 10.71 -0.32
C GLY A 579 2.58 11.89 -1.22
N ILE A 580 1.37 12.44 -1.03
CA ILE A 580 0.85 13.54 -1.84
C ILE A 580 1.66 14.85 -1.70
N TYR A 581 2.26 15.10 -0.53
CA TYR A 581 3.06 16.30 -0.24
C TYR A 581 4.39 16.34 -0.98
N ARG A 582 4.83 15.21 -1.56
CA ARG A 582 5.97 15.18 -2.48
C ARG A 582 5.71 16.01 -3.74
N PHE A 583 4.49 15.94 -4.27
CA PHE A 583 4.10 16.49 -5.57
C PHE A 583 3.48 17.88 -5.44
N VAL A 584 2.62 18.06 -4.42
CA VAL A 584 1.85 19.29 -4.21
C VAL A 584 2.10 19.80 -2.80
N ASN A 585 2.53 21.07 -2.66
CA ASN A 585 2.81 21.65 -1.34
C ASN A 585 1.54 21.80 -0.49
N ASN A 586 0.40 22.10 -1.13
CA ASN A 586 -0.90 22.30 -0.47
C ASN A 586 -1.98 21.56 -1.26
N PRO A 587 -2.11 20.22 -1.09
CA PRO A 587 -3.10 19.42 -1.81
C PRO A 587 -4.54 19.93 -1.58
N GLU A 588 -4.84 20.43 -0.38
CA GLU A 588 -6.14 20.98 -0.04
C GLU A 588 -6.54 22.22 -0.86
N LYS A 589 -5.54 23.02 -1.27
CA LYS A 589 -5.76 24.23 -2.07
C LYS A 589 -6.30 23.93 -3.47
N VAL A 590 -5.89 22.80 -4.05
CA VAL A 590 -6.19 22.43 -5.44
C VAL A 590 -7.24 21.32 -5.52
N MET A 591 -7.08 20.25 -4.74
CA MET A 591 -7.94 19.05 -4.81
C MET A 591 -8.91 18.95 -3.62
N GLY A 592 -8.64 19.65 -2.52
CA GLY A 592 -9.44 19.60 -1.29
C GLY A 592 -10.87 20.15 -1.43
N HIS A 593 -11.26 20.70 -2.58
CA HIS A 593 -12.61 21.20 -2.85
C HIS A 593 -13.25 20.55 -4.08
N ALA A 594 -12.59 19.55 -4.69
CA ALA A 594 -13.08 18.91 -5.90
C ALA A 594 -14.49 18.31 -5.71
N ALA A 595 -14.83 17.79 -4.53
CA ALA A 595 -16.18 17.29 -4.26
C ALA A 595 -17.27 18.37 -4.35
N PHE A 596 -17.01 19.59 -3.88
CA PHE A 596 -17.97 20.70 -3.97
C PHE A 596 -18.21 21.11 -5.42
N TRP A 597 -17.14 21.15 -6.22
CA TRP A 597 -17.24 21.37 -7.66
C TRP A 597 -17.95 20.22 -8.38
N GLY A 598 -17.70 18.98 -7.98
CA GLY A 598 -18.35 17.80 -8.53
C GLY A 598 -19.86 17.80 -8.28
N MET A 599 -20.28 18.11 -7.04
CA MET A 599 -21.69 18.29 -6.68
C MET A 599 -22.32 19.47 -7.42
N ALA A 600 -21.61 20.59 -7.60
CA ALA A 600 -22.10 21.73 -8.38
C ALA A 600 -22.34 21.37 -9.85
N LEU A 601 -21.44 20.60 -10.47
CA LEU A 601 -21.61 20.09 -11.84
C LEU A 601 -22.81 19.14 -11.96
N ILE A 602 -22.99 18.22 -11.01
CA ILE A 602 -24.13 17.29 -10.99
C ILE A 602 -25.46 18.05 -10.88
N CYS A 603 -25.53 19.03 -9.96
CA CYS A 603 -26.75 19.81 -9.70
C CYS A 603 -27.08 20.80 -10.82
N ASN A 604 -26.07 21.27 -11.55
CA ASN A 604 -26.21 22.33 -12.57
C ASN A 604 -27.01 23.55 -12.06
N SER A 605 -26.73 23.96 -10.82
CA SER A 605 -27.45 25.01 -10.10
C SER A 605 -26.52 26.14 -9.69
N TRP A 606 -26.95 27.38 -9.93
CA TRP A 606 -26.14 28.56 -9.65
C TRP A 606 -25.90 28.80 -8.17
N SER A 607 -26.85 28.45 -7.30
CA SER A 607 -26.67 28.59 -5.85
C SER A 607 -25.60 27.62 -5.33
N ILE A 608 -25.58 26.38 -5.82
CA ILE A 608 -24.56 25.39 -5.44
C ILE A 608 -23.19 25.77 -6.02
N PHE A 609 -23.17 26.30 -7.25
CA PHE A 609 -21.96 26.84 -7.86
C PHE A 609 -21.36 27.98 -7.02
N ILE A 610 -22.18 28.97 -6.63
CA ILE A 610 -21.73 30.08 -5.78
C ILE A 610 -21.26 29.58 -4.41
N LEU A 611 -21.95 28.60 -3.83
CA LEU A 611 -21.56 28.00 -2.56
C LEU A 611 -20.22 27.23 -2.65
N ALA A 612 -19.97 26.53 -3.77
CA ALA A 612 -18.69 25.87 -4.06
C ALA A 612 -17.57 26.90 -4.24
N MET A 613 -17.81 27.96 -5.02
CA MET A 613 -16.90 29.10 -5.18
C MET A 613 -16.55 29.75 -3.84
N PHE A 614 -17.57 30.04 -3.02
CA PHE A 614 -17.40 30.62 -1.70
C PHE A 614 -16.54 29.71 -0.81
N SER A 615 -16.82 28.40 -0.81
CA SER A 615 -16.02 27.42 -0.05
C SER A 615 -14.55 27.42 -0.51
N GLN A 616 -14.29 27.42 -1.82
CA GLN A 616 -12.93 27.49 -2.38
C GLN A 616 -12.20 28.78 -1.94
N VAL A 617 -12.87 29.92 -2.01
CA VAL A 617 -12.31 31.21 -1.59
C VAL A 617 -12.05 31.23 -0.09
N SER A 618 -13.00 30.77 0.73
CA SER A 618 -12.83 30.69 2.18
C SER A 618 -11.65 29.81 2.59
N ASN A 619 -11.47 28.67 1.93
CA ASN A 619 -10.29 27.82 2.17
C ASN A 619 -8.99 28.52 1.74
N PHE A 620 -8.97 29.14 0.57
CA PHE A 620 -7.81 29.90 0.13
C PHE A 620 -7.41 30.99 1.14
N LEU A 621 -8.39 31.71 1.67
CA LEU A 621 -8.17 32.74 2.70
C LEU A 621 -7.67 32.13 4.01
N PHE A 622 -8.26 31.02 4.46
CA PHE A 622 -7.81 30.30 5.66
C PHE A 622 -6.33 29.88 5.51
N LEU A 623 -5.98 29.23 4.40
CA LEU A 623 -4.60 28.81 4.13
C LEU A 623 -3.63 30.00 4.09
N HIS A 624 -4.05 31.13 3.52
CA HIS A 624 -3.20 32.31 3.37
C HIS A 624 -3.00 33.08 4.69
N TYR A 625 -4.05 33.21 5.50
CA TYR A 625 -4.04 34.08 6.69
C TYR A 625 -3.84 33.34 8.02
N VAL A 626 -4.06 32.03 8.08
CA VAL A 626 -3.97 31.23 9.31
C VAL A 626 -2.85 30.21 9.20
N GLU A 627 -2.94 29.29 8.24
CA GLU A 627 -2.00 28.16 8.13
C GLU A 627 -0.62 28.61 7.65
N SER A 628 -0.52 29.28 6.49
CA SER A 628 0.78 29.68 5.92
C SER A 628 1.63 30.54 6.87
N PRO A 629 1.09 31.54 7.60
CA PRO A 629 1.87 32.30 8.58
C PRO A 629 2.32 31.45 9.76
N HIS A 630 1.47 30.56 10.28
CA HIS A 630 1.81 29.67 11.39
C HIS A 630 2.90 28.68 10.99
N MET A 631 2.76 28.04 9.84
CA MET A 631 3.77 27.13 9.31
C MET A 631 5.12 27.83 9.16
N ARG A 632 5.15 29.06 8.64
CA ARG A 632 6.39 29.84 8.54
C ARG A 632 6.98 30.18 9.91
N LYS A 633 6.15 30.41 10.93
CA LYS A 633 6.58 30.70 12.29
C LYS A 633 7.28 29.49 12.92
N ILE A 634 6.73 28.28 12.78
CA ILE A 634 7.30 27.07 13.40
C ILE A 634 8.44 26.48 12.55
N TYR A 635 8.26 26.39 11.24
CA TYR A 635 9.16 25.64 10.36
C TYR A 635 10.15 26.52 9.57
N GLY A 636 9.96 27.84 9.53
CA GLY A 636 10.89 28.79 8.91
C GLY A 636 11.26 28.44 7.46
N ASP A 637 12.56 28.45 7.16
CA ASP A 637 13.12 28.14 5.84
C ASP A 637 13.05 26.65 5.43
N LYS A 638 12.59 25.76 6.31
CA LYS A 638 12.41 24.33 5.98
C LYS A 638 11.21 24.09 5.06
N ILE A 639 10.39 25.10 4.80
CA ILE A 639 9.24 25.03 3.89
C ILE A 639 9.70 25.17 2.44
N ARG A 640 9.33 24.19 1.61
CA ARG A 640 9.59 24.17 0.17
C ARG A 640 8.82 25.31 -0.53
N LYS A 641 9.55 26.17 -1.25
CA LYS A 641 8.98 27.31 -2.01
C LYS A 641 8.16 26.89 -3.24
N ASP A 642 8.69 25.95 -4.04
CA ASP A 642 8.04 25.46 -5.28
C ASP A 642 7.69 23.97 -5.18
N ALA A 643 6.43 23.62 -5.44
CA ALA A 643 5.95 22.24 -5.52
C ALA A 643 6.52 21.52 -6.76
N GLY A 644 6.59 20.19 -6.73
CA GLY A 644 7.12 19.39 -7.84
C GLY A 644 6.40 19.68 -9.16
N VAL A 645 5.06 19.72 -9.15
CA VAL A 645 4.24 20.10 -10.31
C VAL A 645 4.62 21.49 -10.86
N VAL A 646 4.88 22.47 -9.98
CA VAL A 646 5.20 23.84 -10.38
C VAL A 646 6.60 23.92 -10.99
N LYS A 647 7.57 23.15 -10.48
CA LYS A 647 8.90 23.04 -11.06
C LYS A 647 8.85 22.44 -12.46
N THR A 648 8.13 21.33 -12.63
CA THR A 648 7.98 20.67 -13.94
C THR A 648 7.26 21.57 -14.95
N VAL A 649 6.19 22.27 -14.54
CA VAL A 649 5.49 23.20 -15.44
C VAL A 649 6.38 24.39 -15.82
N LYS A 650 7.13 24.97 -14.88
CA LYS A 650 8.12 26.02 -15.19
C LYS A 650 9.20 25.51 -16.14
N ALA A 651 9.66 24.27 -15.98
CA ALA A 651 10.60 23.63 -16.90
C ALA A 651 9.97 23.38 -18.28
N ALA A 652 8.70 22.95 -18.34
CA ALA A 652 7.97 22.68 -19.58
C ALA A 652 7.60 23.96 -20.36
N GLN A 653 7.42 25.10 -19.67
CA GLN A 653 7.24 26.41 -20.29
C GLN A 653 8.50 26.89 -21.06
N ILE A 654 9.65 26.24 -20.85
CA ILE A 654 10.84 26.36 -21.67
C ILE A 654 10.69 25.43 -22.89
N LEU A 655 9.71 25.71 -23.74
CA LEU A 655 9.56 25.05 -25.03
C LEU A 655 10.85 25.22 -25.87
N PRO A 656 11.26 24.22 -26.67
CA PRO A 656 12.36 24.38 -27.60
C PRO A 656 12.11 25.60 -28.50
N LYS A 657 13.11 26.49 -28.64
CA LYS A 657 12.98 27.77 -29.38
C LYS A 657 12.31 27.61 -30.75
N LYS A 658 12.56 26.50 -31.45
CA LYS A 658 11.95 26.16 -32.75
C LYS A 658 10.42 26.08 -32.72
N MET A 659 9.81 25.51 -31.69
CA MET A 659 8.36 25.34 -31.63
C MET A 659 7.64 26.64 -31.23
N LYS A 660 8.30 27.47 -30.41
CA LYS A 660 7.79 28.80 -30.02
C LYS A 660 7.77 29.76 -31.22
N GLU A 661 8.76 29.65 -32.10
CA GLU A 661 8.82 30.38 -33.38
C GLU A 661 7.74 29.93 -34.38
N GLU A 662 7.41 28.63 -34.43
CA GLU A 662 6.33 28.14 -35.30
C GLU A 662 4.94 28.57 -34.80
N VAL A 663 4.71 28.52 -33.48
CA VAL A 663 3.45 28.97 -32.87
C VAL A 663 3.29 30.49 -32.98
N SER A 664 4.37 31.27 -32.85
CA SER A 664 4.30 32.72 -33.07
C SER A 664 4.01 33.08 -34.52
N LYS A 665 4.61 32.36 -35.49
CA LYS A 665 4.31 32.55 -36.93
C LYS A 665 2.86 32.23 -37.28
N ILE A 666 2.26 31.23 -36.63
CA ILE A 666 0.83 30.90 -36.81
C ILE A 666 -0.04 31.99 -36.19
N ARG A 667 0.30 32.49 -35.00
CA ARG A 667 -0.42 33.57 -34.33
C ARG A 667 -0.41 34.87 -35.12
N GLU A 668 0.74 35.23 -35.68
CA GLU A 668 0.93 36.44 -36.48
C GLU A 668 0.12 36.36 -37.79
N LYS A 669 0.13 35.20 -38.46
CA LYS A 669 -0.73 34.93 -39.63
C LYS A 669 -2.23 34.93 -39.31
N LEU A 670 -2.62 34.58 -38.08
CA LEU A 670 -4.02 34.54 -37.64
C LEU A 670 -4.56 35.93 -37.25
N GLU A 671 -3.68 36.83 -36.77
CA GLU A 671 -4.03 38.22 -36.43
C GLU A 671 -4.17 39.12 -37.68
N GLU A 672 -3.63 38.71 -38.83
CA GLU A 672 -3.77 39.41 -40.13
C GLU A 672 -5.09 39.13 -40.88
N THR A 673 -5.92 38.20 -40.40
CA THR A 673 -7.18 37.85 -41.07
C THR A 673 -8.36 38.67 -40.52
N PRO A 674 -8.96 39.61 -41.30
CA PRO A 674 -9.95 40.57 -40.80
C PRO A 674 -11.27 39.93 -40.33
N GLU A 675 -11.61 38.74 -40.82
CA GLU A 675 -12.84 38.02 -40.47
C GLU A 675 -12.82 37.43 -39.04
N ILE A 676 -11.64 37.21 -38.45
CA ILE A 676 -11.50 36.57 -37.12
C ILE A 676 -11.56 37.61 -35.99
N LYS A 677 -11.17 38.86 -36.28
CA LYS A 677 -11.18 39.98 -35.33
C LYS A 677 -12.60 40.38 -34.91
N ASP A 678 -13.54 40.30 -35.86
CA ASP A 678 -14.95 40.60 -35.66
C ASP A 678 -15.67 39.49 -34.85
N VAL A 679 -15.22 38.24 -35.00
CA VAL A 679 -15.71 37.10 -34.21
C VAL A 679 -15.28 37.22 -32.75
N LEU A 680 -14.05 37.67 -32.47
CA LEU A 680 -13.54 37.83 -31.11
C LEU A 680 -14.35 38.85 -30.29
N GLN A 681 -14.80 39.94 -30.92
CA GLN A 681 -15.65 40.95 -30.28
C GLN A 681 -17.09 40.49 -30.09
N ARG A 682 -17.66 39.71 -31.01
CA ARG A 682 -19.04 39.19 -30.92
C ARG A 682 -19.21 38.13 -29.82
N THR A 683 -18.17 37.37 -29.48
CA THR A 683 -18.19 36.43 -28.34
C THR A 683 -18.43 37.09 -26.98
N LYS A 684 -18.10 38.38 -26.84
CA LYS A 684 -18.30 39.13 -25.60
C LYS A 684 -19.77 39.51 -25.36
N VAL A 685 -20.57 39.60 -26.42
CA VAL A 685 -21.97 40.07 -26.40
C VAL A 685 -22.96 38.92 -26.21
N VAL A 686 -22.59 37.69 -26.60
CA VAL A 686 -23.42 36.48 -26.37
C VAL A 686 -23.50 36.12 -24.87
N SER A 687 -22.55 36.60 -24.06
CA SER A 687 -22.58 36.51 -22.59
C SER A 687 -23.73 37.31 -21.94
N GLU A 688 -24.34 38.27 -22.66
CA GLU A 688 -25.33 39.18 -22.08
C GLU A 688 -26.79 38.85 -22.44
N LYS A 689 -27.03 38.03 -23.47
CA LYS A 689 -28.40 37.72 -23.95
C LYS A 689 -28.96 36.35 -23.55
N ALA A 690 -28.26 35.59 -22.71
CA ALA A 690 -28.72 34.29 -22.22
C ALA A 690 -29.84 34.36 -21.17
N HIS A 691 -30.49 35.52 -20.99
CA HIS A 691 -31.39 35.78 -19.86
C HIS A 691 -32.89 35.66 -20.14
N GLU A 692 -33.31 35.37 -21.37
CA GLU A 692 -34.73 35.58 -21.74
C GLU A 692 -35.52 34.32 -22.14
N ILE A 693 -34.93 33.13 -22.11
CA ILE A 693 -35.59 31.92 -22.63
C ILE A 693 -35.56 30.82 -21.55
N VAL A 694 -36.23 31.07 -20.43
CA VAL A 694 -36.32 30.14 -19.27
C VAL A 694 -37.77 29.77 -18.90
N GLU A 695 -38.80 30.44 -19.42
CA GLU A 695 -40.16 30.10 -19.02
C GLU A 695 -40.85 29.19 -20.03
N GLY A 696 -40.89 27.90 -19.74
CA GLY A 696 -41.63 26.96 -20.56
C GLY A 696 -41.55 25.52 -20.12
N THR A 697 -42.48 25.15 -19.24
CA THR A 697 -43.13 23.83 -19.21
C THR A 697 -42.49 22.78 -18.31
N ARG A 698 -43.22 22.49 -17.24
CA ARG A 698 -43.05 21.37 -16.31
C ARG A 698 -44.41 20.66 -16.26
N GLY A 699 -44.43 19.36 -16.48
CA GLY A 699 -45.62 18.53 -16.36
C GLY A 699 -45.26 17.06 -16.48
N ASP A 700 -45.44 16.34 -15.37
CA ASP A 700 -45.70 14.91 -15.26
C ASP A 700 -44.54 13.91 -15.43
N LEU A 701 -43.99 13.47 -14.28
CA LEU A 701 -43.33 12.17 -14.12
C LEU A 701 -43.51 11.66 -12.67
N ASN A 702 -44.75 11.67 -12.21
CA ASN A 702 -45.15 11.06 -10.94
C ASN A 702 -45.50 9.57 -11.07
N GLU A 703 -45.25 8.96 -12.23
CA GLU A 703 -45.75 7.61 -12.55
C GLU A 703 -44.66 6.55 -12.75
N LEU A 704 -43.37 6.91 -12.83
CA LEU A 704 -42.31 5.93 -13.15
C LEU A 704 -41.50 5.44 -11.94
N VAL A 705 -41.66 6.04 -10.76
CA VAL A 705 -40.83 5.73 -9.57
C VAL A 705 -41.51 4.75 -8.60
N GLN A 706 -42.80 4.46 -8.78
CA GLN A 706 -43.49 3.47 -7.95
C GLN A 706 -43.25 2.01 -8.36
N SER A 707 -42.55 1.72 -9.47
CA SER A 707 -42.47 0.36 -10.01
C SER A 707 -41.14 -0.37 -9.81
N VAL A 708 -40.07 0.25 -9.31
CA VAL A 708 -38.73 -0.39 -9.31
C VAL A 708 -38.07 -0.50 -7.93
N ALA A 709 -38.55 0.20 -6.91
CA ALA A 709 -37.90 0.22 -5.59
C ALA A 709 -38.00 -1.10 -4.76
N PRO A 710 -39.10 -1.86 -4.74
CA PRO A 710 -39.20 -2.99 -3.80
C PRO A 710 -38.53 -4.29 -4.25
N ARG A 711 -38.18 -4.48 -5.53
CA ARG A 711 -37.65 -5.77 -6.03
C ARG A 711 -36.15 -5.98 -5.91
N ILE A 712 -35.36 -4.91 -5.76
CA ILE A 712 -33.89 -5.00 -5.73
C ILE A 712 -33.36 -5.18 -4.29
N GLN A 713 -34.13 -4.73 -3.29
CA GLN A 713 -33.72 -4.79 -1.88
C GLN A 713 -33.98 -6.16 -1.23
N GLU A 714 -34.95 -6.91 -1.74
CA GLU A 714 -35.29 -8.27 -1.28
C GLU A 714 -34.33 -9.35 -1.82
N MET A 715 -33.78 -9.15 -3.02
CA MET A 715 -32.88 -10.11 -3.67
C MET A 715 -31.43 -10.07 -3.12
N VAL A 716 -30.99 -8.91 -2.64
CA VAL A 716 -29.63 -8.69 -2.11
C VAL A 716 -29.50 -9.10 -0.63
N SER A 717 -30.58 -8.96 0.15
CA SER A 717 -30.62 -9.41 1.55
C SER A 717 -30.73 -10.94 1.67
N SER A 718 -31.52 -11.56 0.79
CA SER A 718 -31.68 -13.03 0.71
C SER A 718 -30.37 -13.75 0.34
N SER A 719 -29.54 -13.14 -0.51
CA SER A 719 -28.27 -13.73 -0.96
C SER A 719 -27.16 -13.65 0.10
N LYS A 720 -27.14 -12.59 0.92
CA LYS A 720 -26.12 -12.41 1.97
C LYS A 720 -26.40 -13.29 3.20
N ALA A 721 -27.67 -13.45 3.57
CA ALA A 721 -28.08 -14.36 4.65
C ALA A 721 -27.92 -15.85 4.29
N LEU A 722 -28.09 -16.23 3.01
CA LEU A 722 -27.82 -17.59 2.52
C LEU A 722 -26.32 -17.92 2.44
N LEU A 723 -25.45 -16.93 2.22
CA LEU A 723 -24.00 -17.13 2.18
C LEU A 723 -23.34 -17.23 3.57
N GLU A 724 -23.89 -16.53 4.57
CA GLU A 724 -23.42 -16.64 5.97
C GLU A 724 -23.96 -17.89 6.67
N SER A 725 -25.23 -18.28 6.42
CA SER A 725 -25.82 -19.50 6.99
C SER A 725 -25.30 -20.81 6.39
N SER A 726 -24.53 -20.74 5.29
CA SER A 726 -23.90 -21.90 4.65
C SER A 726 -22.47 -22.18 5.13
N LYS A 727 -21.80 -21.25 5.83
CA LYS A 727 -20.47 -21.49 6.44
C LYS A 727 -20.49 -22.30 7.73
N GLU A 728 -21.65 -22.45 8.37
CA GLU A 728 -21.79 -23.13 9.66
C GLU A 728 -22.61 -24.43 9.63
N LYS A 729 -23.05 -24.89 8.45
CA LYS A 729 -23.79 -26.15 8.35
C LYS A 729 -22.92 -27.28 7.81
N LEU A 730 -22.64 -28.23 8.72
CA LEU A 730 -22.34 -29.64 8.47
C LEU A 730 -21.31 -29.91 7.35
N ILE A 731 -20.05 -30.10 7.75
CA ILE A 731 -19.12 -30.86 6.91
C ILE A 731 -19.75 -32.24 6.76
N VAL A 732 -20.23 -32.57 5.55
CA VAL A 732 -20.49 -33.96 5.18
C VAL A 732 -19.13 -34.65 5.22
N ALA A 733 -18.83 -35.24 6.37
CA ALA A 733 -17.57 -35.94 6.60
C ALA A 733 -17.45 -37.01 5.51
N ARG A 734 -16.58 -36.79 4.52
CA ARG A 734 -16.19 -37.83 3.55
C ARG A 734 -15.49 -38.92 4.36
N THR A 735 -16.25 -39.92 4.76
CA THR A 735 -15.80 -41.10 5.50
C THR A 735 -15.59 -42.25 4.51
N TRP A 736 -15.03 -43.38 4.96
CA TRP A 736 -14.95 -44.61 4.18
C TRP A 736 -15.82 -45.65 4.86
N ASP A 737 -16.60 -46.37 4.07
CA ASP A 737 -17.44 -47.46 4.58
C ASP A 737 -16.60 -48.71 4.93
N ASP A 738 -15.39 -48.84 4.37
CA ASP A 738 -14.54 -50.03 4.49
C ASP A 738 -13.32 -49.83 5.42
N MET A 739 -13.56 -49.33 6.64
CA MET A 739 -12.48 -49.16 7.64
C MET A 739 -11.86 -50.47 8.13
N GLY A 740 -12.50 -51.62 7.86
CA GLY A 740 -12.03 -52.94 8.29
C GLY A 740 -10.76 -53.43 7.56
N ALA A 741 -10.37 -52.76 6.48
CA ALA A 741 -9.17 -53.08 5.71
C ALA A 741 -7.85 -52.58 6.35
N TYR A 742 -7.92 -51.68 7.33
CA TYR A 742 -6.75 -51.08 7.97
C TYR A 742 -6.58 -51.56 9.43
N ASP A 743 -5.36 -51.96 9.76
CA ASP A 743 -5.00 -52.36 11.12
C ASP A 743 -4.76 -51.13 12.01
N MET A 744 -5.78 -50.73 12.77
CA MET A 744 -5.71 -49.56 13.67
C MET A 744 -4.63 -49.70 14.75
N SER A 745 -4.16 -50.91 15.06
CA SER A 745 -3.08 -51.12 16.04
C SER A 745 -1.73 -50.55 15.59
N GLN A 746 -1.57 -50.28 14.29
CA GLN A 746 -0.35 -49.73 13.70
C GLN A 746 -0.29 -48.19 13.78
N TYR A 747 -1.42 -47.55 14.11
CA TYR A 747 -1.52 -46.09 14.24
C TYR A 747 -1.45 -45.68 15.72
N SER A 748 -0.57 -44.72 16.05
CA SER A 748 -0.54 -44.13 17.39
C SER A 748 -0.24 -42.64 17.35
N VAL A 749 -0.73 -41.91 18.35
CA VAL A 749 -0.46 -40.49 18.55
C VAL A 749 -0.19 -40.26 20.03
N LYS A 750 0.94 -39.64 20.37
CA LYS A 750 1.35 -39.32 21.74
C LYS A 750 1.91 -37.91 21.81
N ILE A 751 1.71 -37.23 22.94
CA ILE A 751 2.31 -35.93 23.19
C ILE A 751 3.64 -36.17 23.89
N THR A 752 4.71 -35.62 23.33
CA THR A 752 6.05 -35.67 23.91
C THR A 752 6.41 -34.23 24.31
N SER A 753 6.74 -34.01 25.58
CA SER A 753 7.13 -32.68 26.06
C SER A 753 8.44 -32.79 26.83
N ASP A 754 9.36 -31.86 26.57
CA ASP A 754 10.65 -31.77 27.27
C ASP A 754 10.49 -31.33 28.73
N THR A 755 9.33 -30.76 29.08
CA THR A 755 8.96 -30.39 30.45
C THR A 755 7.92 -31.36 31.02
N PRO A 756 8.08 -31.82 32.27
CA PRO A 756 7.12 -32.72 32.89
C PRO A 756 5.77 -32.01 33.01
N SER A 757 4.72 -32.61 32.46
CA SER A 757 3.37 -32.06 32.50
C SER A 757 2.87 -32.00 33.94
N LYS A 758 2.35 -30.84 34.36
CA LYS A 758 1.62 -30.73 35.63
C LYS A 758 0.35 -31.57 35.50
N VAL A 759 -0.06 -32.23 36.57
CA VAL A 759 -1.27 -33.06 36.57
C VAL A 759 -2.33 -32.34 37.41
N ASN A 760 -3.51 -32.13 36.84
CA ASN A 760 -4.63 -31.53 37.57
C ASN A 760 -5.20 -32.51 38.61
N ALA A 761 -6.09 -32.02 39.48
CA ALA A 761 -6.70 -32.81 40.55
C ALA A 761 -7.36 -34.12 40.05
N ASP A 762 -7.81 -34.15 38.79
CA ASP A 762 -8.44 -35.30 38.13
C ASP A 762 -7.46 -36.26 37.43
N GLY A 763 -6.13 -36.08 37.60
CA GLY A 763 -5.14 -36.96 36.95
C GLY A 763 -4.85 -36.62 35.48
N ILE A 764 -5.38 -35.51 34.95
CA ILE A 764 -5.24 -35.08 33.56
C ILE A 764 -3.97 -34.24 33.37
N PRO A 765 -3.14 -34.50 32.34
CA PRO A 765 -1.99 -33.66 32.00
C PRO A 765 -2.41 -32.25 31.60
N THR A 766 -1.75 -31.23 32.16
CA THR A 766 -2.04 -29.81 31.97
C THR A 766 -0.84 -29.11 31.34
N TYR A 767 -1.10 -28.40 30.26
CA TYR A 767 -0.13 -27.58 29.51
C TYR A 767 -0.51 -26.11 29.60
N THR A 768 0.50 -25.24 29.60
CA THR A 768 0.28 -23.80 29.68
C THR A 768 -0.22 -23.25 28.34
N LEU A 769 -1.14 -22.28 28.38
CA LEU A 769 -1.65 -21.61 27.18
C LEU A 769 -0.51 -21.00 26.34
N GLY A 770 -0.46 -21.39 25.06
CA GLY A 770 0.57 -20.95 24.11
C GLY A 770 1.88 -21.74 24.17
N GLN A 771 1.96 -22.80 24.98
CA GLN A 771 3.12 -23.71 25.00
C GLN A 771 3.13 -24.58 23.73
N ASN A 772 4.30 -24.73 23.12
CA ASN A 772 4.50 -25.61 21.95
C ASN A 772 4.20 -27.06 22.33
N LEU A 773 3.43 -27.75 21.49
CA LEU A 773 3.06 -29.15 21.71
C LEU A 773 3.66 -30.02 20.61
N THR A 774 4.62 -30.87 20.98
CA THR A 774 5.19 -31.86 20.08
C THR A 774 4.37 -33.14 20.15
N VAL A 775 3.93 -33.60 18.99
CA VAL A 775 3.11 -34.79 18.82
C VAL A 775 3.91 -35.80 18.02
N GLU A 776 4.14 -36.94 18.63
CA GLU A 776 4.77 -38.09 18.00
C GLU A 776 3.69 -39.03 17.47
N TRP A 777 3.88 -39.53 16.24
CA TRP A 777 2.93 -40.41 15.59
C TRP A 777 3.62 -41.62 14.98
N THR A 778 2.89 -42.73 14.90
CA THR A 778 3.28 -43.93 14.16
C THR A 778 2.20 -44.29 13.16
N ALA A 779 2.61 -44.76 11.97
CA ALA A 779 1.72 -45.23 10.92
C ALA A 779 2.42 -46.34 10.10
N PRO A 780 1.70 -47.19 9.36
CA PRO A 780 2.33 -48.16 8.46
C PRO A 780 3.13 -47.48 7.33
N LEU A 781 4.09 -48.22 6.76
CA LEU A 781 4.94 -47.74 5.65
C LEU A 781 4.14 -47.28 4.42
N ASN A 782 2.93 -47.82 4.21
CA ASN A 782 2.02 -47.46 3.11
C ASN A 782 0.92 -46.46 3.53
N HIS A 783 1.15 -45.65 4.57
CA HIS A 783 0.20 -44.61 4.97
C HIS A 783 -0.01 -43.56 3.86
N GLY A 784 -1.10 -42.81 3.95
CA GLY A 784 -1.53 -41.95 2.85
C GLY A 784 -0.68 -40.68 2.76
N ALA A 785 -0.34 -40.25 1.55
CA ALA A 785 0.40 -39.01 1.32
C ALA A 785 -0.32 -37.74 1.82
N LYS A 786 -1.61 -37.84 2.15
CA LYS A 786 -2.46 -36.76 2.69
C LYS A 786 -2.94 -37.05 4.12
N ASP A 787 -2.19 -37.85 4.88
CA ASP A 787 -2.48 -38.09 6.29
C ASP A 787 -2.18 -36.84 7.12
N TRP A 788 -2.98 -36.59 8.16
CA TRP A 788 -2.92 -35.35 8.92
C TRP A 788 -3.35 -35.52 10.37
N ILE A 789 -2.87 -34.64 11.24
CA ILE A 789 -3.20 -34.62 12.67
C ILE A 789 -3.85 -33.28 12.99
N GLY A 790 -4.97 -33.31 13.71
CA GLY A 790 -5.67 -32.10 14.18
C GLY A 790 -5.90 -32.10 15.68
N ILE A 791 -5.99 -30.90 16.28
CA ILE A 791 -6.36 -30.70 17.69
C ILE A 791 -7.84 -30.32 17.82
N TYR A 792 -8.55 -30.98 18.74
CA TYR A 792 -9.99 -30.84 18.92
C TYR A 792 -10.36 -30.66 20.38
N LYS A 793 -11.39 -29.84 20.63
CA LYS A 793 -11.99 -29.72 21.96
C LYS A 793 -12.93 -30.91 22.18
N ILE A 794 -12.72 -31.67 23.26
CA ILE A 794 -13.43 -32.94 23.52
C ILE A 794 -14.94 -32.73 23.61
N SER A 795 -15.37 -31.64 24.26
CA SER A 795 -16.80 -31.34 24.46
C SER A 795 -17.61 -31.10 23.19
N ARG A 796 -16.97 -31.03 22.02
CA ARG A 796 -17.63 -30.80 20.73
C ARG A 796 -17.62 -32.01 19.79
N ASN A 797 -16.94 -33.10 20.13
CA ASN A 797 -16.75 -34.22 19.21
C ASN A 797 -17.03 -35.57 19.88
N ASN A 798 -18.31 -35.94 19.91
CA ASN A 798 -18.82 -37.10 20.67
C ASN A 798 -18.44 -38.46 20.04
N SER A 799 -18.07 -38.51 18.76
CA SER A 799 -17.67 -39.75 18.09
C SER A 799 -16.17 -39.93 18.14
N LYS A 800 -15.73 -41.13 18.56
CA LYS A 800 -14.32 -41.54 18.53
C LYS A 800 -13.85 -42.05 17.17
N LYS A 801 -14.78 -42.40 16.28
CA LYS A 801 -14.47 -43.00 14.96
C LYS A 801 -14.37 -41.96 13.84
N VAL A 802 -15.12 -40.87 13.96
CA VAL A 802 -15.21 -39.84 12.91
C VAL A 802 -15.18 -38.46 13.55
N THR A 803 -14.45 -37.53 12.94
CA THR A 803 -14.48 -36.13 13.32
C THR A 803 -15.61 -35.40 12.60
N THR A 804 -16.56 -34.86 13.35
CA THR A 804 -17.72 -34.13 12.80
C THR A 804 -17.57 -32.60 12.88
N VAL A 805 -16.58 -32.11 13.63
CA VAL A 805 -16.36 -30.67 13.86
C VAL A 805 -14.97 -30.27 13.36
N SER A 806 -14.90 -29.16 12.62
CA SER A 806 -13.64 -28.62 12.09
C SER A 806 -12.63 -28.27 13.19
N SER A 807 -11.34 -28.53 12.94
CA SER A 807 -10.20 -28.08 13.77
C SER A 807 -9.94 -26.57 13.65
N LYS A 808 -10.70 -25.84 12.80
CA LYS A 808 -10.53 -24.41 12.52
C LYS A 808 -9.11 -24.04 12.06
N GLY A 809 -8.50 -24.86 11.21
CA GLY A 809 -7.14 -24.63 10.68
C GLY A 809 -6.00 -25.15 11.56
N ARG A 810 -6.32 -25.74 12.73
CA ARG A 810 -5.35 -26.30 13.68
C ARG A 810 -5.03 -27.75 13.37
N TYR A 811 -4.40 -27.96 12.23
CA TYR A 811 -3.94 -29.26 11.77
C TYR A 811 -2.63 -29.16 10.98
N LEU A 812 -1.91 -30.27 10.93
CA LEU A 812 -0.64 -30.47 10.21
C LEU A 812 -0.70 -31.79 9.44
N PHE A 813 -0.16 -31.83 8.21
CA PHE A 813 0.02 -33.08 7.48
C PHE A 813 1.22 -33.86 8.03
N THR A 814 1.18 -35.19 7.93
CA THR A 814 2.23 -36.06 8.46
C THR A 814 3.36 -36.33 7.47
N GLY A 815 3.07 -36.30 6.15
CA GLY A 815 4.07 -36.52 5.10
C GLY A 815 4.83 -35.26 4.70
N ARG A 816 6.10 -35.42 4.30
CA ARG A 816 6.94 -34.35 3.73
C ARG A 816 6.61 -34.12 2.25
N ASP A 817 6.41 -32.87 1.83
CA ASP A 817 6.51 -32.50 0.40
C ASP A 817 7.98 -32.61 -0.01
N LEU A 818 8.32 -33.64 -0.77
CA LEU A 818 9.68 -33.89 -1.27
C LEU A 818 10.07 -32.95 -2.42
N GLY A 819 9.19 -32.03 -2.86
CA GLY A 819 9.48 -31.09 -3.95
C GLY A 819 9.78 -31.77 -5.28
N LEU A 820 9.37 -33.02 -5.44
CA LEU A 820 9.67 -33.89 -6.58
C LEU A 820 8.36 -34.32 -7.26
N GLY A 821 7.86 -33.46 -8.15
CA GLY A 821 6.93 -33.84 -9.22
C GLY A 821 5.43 -33.64 -8.94
N GLU A 822 4.78 -32.94 -9.87
CA GLU A 822 3.33 -32.80 -10.06
C GLU A 822 2.49 -32.43 -8.84
N ALA A 823 2.59 -31.17 -8.43
CA ALA A 823 1.52 -30.53 -7.67
C ALA A 823 0.28 -30.39 -8.57
N GLU A 824 -0.71 -31.26 -8.39
CA GLU A 824 -2.06 -31.04 -8.91
C GLU A 824 -2.62 -29.71 -8.39
N GLU A 825 -3.32 -28.96 -9.26
CA GLU A 825 -4.00 -27.70 -8.91
C GLU A 825 -4.83 -27.85 -7.63
N GLY A 826 -4.51 -27.04 -6.61
CA GLY A 826 -5.25 -26.97 -5.35
C GLY A 826 -4.54 -27.49 -4.10
N VAL A 827 -3.27 -27.93 -4.21
CA VAL A 827 -2.43 -28.33 -3.08
C VAL A 827 -1.39 -27.24 -2.73
N GLU A 828 -1.79 -25.97 -2.78
CA GLU A 828 -0.97 -24.85 -2.32
C GLU A 828 -1.29 -24.54 -0.84
N ASP A 829 -0.75 -25.36 0.08
CA ASP A 829 -0.46 -25.05 1.51
C ASP A 829 -0.33 -26.39 2.26
N HIS A 830 0.85 -27.01 2.26
CA HIS A 830 1.10 -28.22 3.07
C HIS A 830 1.19 -27.97 4.58
N ALA A 831 0.93 -26.75 5.03
CA ALA A 831 0.45 -26.44 6.36
C ALA A 831 -0.64 -25.37 6.18
N GLY A 832 -1.92 -25.74 6.06
CA GLY A 832 -2.98 -24.75 5.79
C GLY A 832 -2.77 -23.48 6.62
N LYS A 833 -2.45 -22.32 6.01
CA LYS A 833 -2.03 -21.07 6.70
C LYS A 833 -1.60 -21.20 8.18
N GLY A 834 -0.31 -21.31 8.48
CA GLY A 834 0.22 -21.07 9.83
C GLY A 834 1.48 -21.87 10.24
N ASP A 835 2.04 -21.53 11.40
CA ASP A 835 3.31 -22.03 11.94
C ASP A 835 3.25 -23.49 12.41
N GLY A 836 4.15 -24.36 11.93
CA GLY A 836 4.30 -25.73 12.43
C GLY A 836 5.44 -26.48 11.73
N GLU A 837 6.14 -27.33 12.48
CA GLU A 837 7.30 -28.07 11.97
C GLU A 837 7.00 -29.58 11.90
N VAL A 838 7.44 -30.22 10.81
CA VAL A 838 7.36 -31.68 10.63
C VAL A 838 8.79 -32.23 10.66
N HIS A 839 9.11 -33.02 11.69
CA HIS A 839 10.42 -33.65 11.88
C HIS A 839 10.41 -35.13 11.46
N GLU A 840 11.62 -35.58 11.09
CA GLU A 840 12.04 -36.82 10.42
C GLU A 840 11.10 -38.04 10.53
N GLU A 841 10.90 -38.67 9.37
CA GLU A 841 10.35 -40.02 9.23
C GLU A 841 11.47 -41.03 9.46
N GLU A 842 11.36 -41.81 10.53
CA GLU A 842 12.25 -42.94 10.80
C GLU A 842 11.46 -44.25 10.70
N VAL A 843 12.07 -45.27 10.09
CA VAL A 843 11.50 -46.63 10.08
C VAL A 843 11.87 -47.31 11.40
N VAL A 844 10.87 -47.65 12.19
CA VAL A 844 11.03 -48.27 13.51
C VAL A 844 10.40 -49.65 13.50
N TRP A 845 11.11 -50.62 14.08
CA TRP A 845 10.60 -51.97 14.32
C TRP A 845 9.83 -52.00 15.63
N VAL A 846 8.53 -52.26 15.56
CA VAL A 846 7.66 -52.43 16.74
C VAL A 846 6.93 -53.75 16.58
N GLU A 847 7.08 -54.66 17.55
CA GLU A 847 6.40 -55.98 17.57
C GLU A 847 6.53 -56.77 16.25
N GLU A 848 7.77 -56.87 15.72
CA GLU A 848 8.10 -57.56 14.45
C GLU A 848 7.47 -56.97 13.17
N LYS A 849 6.92 -55.75 13.24
CA LYS A 849 6.40 -54.99 12.08
C LYS A 849 7.22 -53.72 11.82
N GLU A 850 7.48 -53.43 10.54
CA GLU A 850 8.10 -52.17 10.11
C GLU A 850 7.04 -51.04 10.07
N LEU A 851 7.22 -50.02 10.91
CA LEU A 851 6.34 -48.84 10.97
C LEU A 851 7.13 -47.56 10.66
N CYS A 852 6.44 -46.55 10.14
CA CYS A 852 6.96 -45.19 10.02
C CYS A 852 6.63 -44.41 11.30
N ARG A 853 7.63 -43.77 11.90
CA ARG A 853 7.51 -42.90 13.07
C ARG A 853 7.92 -41.48 12.67
N GLY A 854 7.12 -40.50 13.04
CA GLY A 854 7.42 -39.09 12.79
C GLY A 854 7.00 -38.18 13.95
N ARG A 855 7.41 -36.91 13.88
CA ARG A 855 7.05 -35.89 14.88
C ARG A 855 6.51 -34.64 14.19
N VAL A 856 5.43 -34.07 14.74
CA VAL A 856 4.89 -32.77 14.33
C VAL A 856 4.82 -31.81 15.53
N VAL A 857 5.20 -30.56 15.34
CA VAL A 857 5.21 -29.54 16.40
C VAL A 857 4.12 -28.51 16.11
N PHE A 858 3.14 -28.42 17.01
CA PHE A 858 2.08 -27.41 16.95
C PHE A 858 2.56 -26.12 17.63
N VAL A 859 2.64 -25.03 16.87
CA VAL A 859 3.10 -23.70 17.31
C VAL A 859 2.08 -22.63 16.92
N GLY A 860 2.06 -21.50 17.62
CA GLY A 860 1.32 -20.31 17.21
C GLY A 860 -0.15 -20.54 16.87
N ASP A 861 -0.54 -20.28 15.62
CA ASP A 861 -1.95 -20.38 15.18
C ASP A 861 -2.48 -21.82 15.16
N LYS A 862 -1.58 -22.81 15.15
CA LYS A 862 -1.94 -24.23 15.22
C LYS A 862 -2.32 -24.65 16.64
N LEU A 863 -2.01 -23.84 17.66
CA LEU A 863 -2.43 -24.08 19.04
C LEU A 863 -3.80 -23.44 19.33
N PRO A 864 -4.62 -24.05 20.21
CA PRO A 864 -5.86 -23.46 20.66
C PRO A 864 -5.57 -22.40 21.74
N TRP A 865 -5.69 -21.13 21.36
CA TRP A 865 -5.63 -19.98 22.28
C TRP A 865 -6.91 -19.84 23.12
N LEU A 866 -7.33 -20.90 23.81
CA LEU A 866 -8.48 -20.93 24.72
C LEU A 866 -8.33 -22.05 25.75
N GLN A 867 -8.84 -21.84 26.96
CA GLN A 867 -8.80 -22.84 28.02
C GLN A 867 -9.80 -24.00 27.78
N GLY A 868 -9.42 -25.19 28.24
CA GLY A 868 -10.28 -26.38 28.28
C GLY A 868 -9.55 -27.68 27.96
N THR A 869 -10.31 -28.77 27.83
CA THR A 869 -9.79 -30.11 27.56
C THR A 869 -9.79 -30.42 26.05
N PHE A 870 -8.66 -30.90 25.55
CA PHE A 870 -8.40 -31.19 24.16
C PHE A 870 -7.86 -32.60 23.95
N GLU A 871 -7.89 -33.05 22.70
CA GLU A 871 -7.27 -34.28 22.23
C GLU A 871 -6.74 -34.07 20.80
N PHE A 872 -5.66 -34.77 20.45
CA PHE A 872 -5.19 -34.88 19.07
C PHE A 872 -5.84 -36.11 18.41
N ARG A 873 -6.16 -35.99 17.12
CA ARG A 873 -6.69 -37.08 16.30
C ARG A 873 -5.89 -37.19 15.01
N TYR A 874 -5.50 -38.42 14.67
CA TYR A 874 -4.87 -38.79 13.40
C TYR A 874 -5.93 -39.14 12.36
N HIS A 875 -5.79 -38.57 11.17
CA HIS A 875 -6.70 -38.71 10.06
C HIS A 875 -5.97 -39.23 8.83
N HIS A 876 -6.63 -40.13 8.09
CA HIS A 876 -6.04 -40.76 6.90
C HIS A 876 -6.55 -40.12 5.60
N HIS A 877 -5.64 -39.89 4.66
CA HIS A 877 -5.85 -39.60 3.24
C HIS A 877 -6.81 -38.41 2.96
N GLY A 878 -6.68 -37.31 3.72
CA GLY A 878 -7.51 -36.12 3.57
C GLY A 878 -8.99 -36.30 3.95
N ARG A 879 -9.31 -37.36 4.70
CA ARG A 879 -10.67 -37.69 5.18
C ARG A 879 -10.80 -37.47 6.70
N TYR A 880 -12.00 -37.66 7.23
CA TYR A 880 -12.33 -37.39 8.65
C TYR A 880 -12.43 -38.65 9.53
N ASN A 881 -12.02 -39.81 9.01
CA ASN A 881 -11.92 -41.04 9.81
C ASN A 881 -10.74 -40.92 10.79
N VAL A 882 -10.97 -41.28 12.04
CA VAL A 882 -9.96 -41.20 13.10
C VAL A 882 -9.24 -42.55 13.19
N MET A 883 -7.94 -42.58 12.91
CA MET A 883 -7.11 -43.78 12.99
C MET A 883 -6.55 -43.99 14.40
N ALA A 884 -6.15 -42.90 15.06
CA ALA A 884 -5.64 -42.88 16.43
C ALA A 884 -5.93 -41.53 17.09
N TYR A 885 -5.96 -41.49 18.42
CA TYR A 885 -6.18 -40.27 19.19
C TYR A 885 -5.45 -40.33 20.54
N THR A 886 -5.15 -39.15 21.13
CA THR A 886 -4.46 -39.06 22.42
C THR A 886 -5.41 -39.19 23.61
N ALA A 887 -4.88 -39.48 24.79
CA ALA A 887 -5.62 -39.24 26.04
C ALA A 887 -6.00 -37.75 26.18
N PRO A 888 -7.10 -37.42 26.89
CA PRO A 888 -7.47 -36.05 27.18
C PRO A 888 -6.34 -35.29 27.88
N PHE A 889 -6.11 -34.05 27.48
CA PHE A 889 -5.20 -33.13 28.17
C PHE A 889 -5.84 -31.75 28.29
N GLU A 890 -5.43 -30.98 29.28
CA GLU A 890 -5.95 -29.65 29.55
C GLU A 890 -4.96 -28.58 29.10
N ILE A 891 -5.48 -27.53 28.46
CA ILE A 891 -4.74 -26.29 28.23
C ILE A 891 -5.34 -25.24 29.16
N ALA A 892 -4.51 -24.73 30.09
CA ALA A 892 -4.91 -23.76 31.09
C ALA A 892 -3.89 -22.64 31.21
N LEU A 893 -4.30 -21.51 31.76
CA LEU A 893 -3.39 -20.44 32.17
C LEU A 893 -3.26 -20.51 33.69
N GLU A 894 -2.07 -20.27 34.23
CA GLU A 894 -1.89 -20.22 35.68
C GLU A 894 -2.72 -19.08 36.26
N ASN A 895 -3.56 -19.37 37.26
CA ASN A 895 -4.41 -18.38 37.90
C ASN A 895 -3.58 -17.50 38.85
N TYR A 896 -3.08 -16.37 38.35
CA TYR A 896 -2.32 -15.37 39.12
C TYR A 896 -3.17 -14.57 40.12
N GLN A 897 -4.49 -14.74 40.15
CA GLN A 897 -5.40 -14.09 41.12
C GLN A 897 -5.17 -14.50 42.58
N SER A 898 -4.27 -15.45 42.85
CA SER A 898 -3.99 -15.95 44.20
C SER A 898 -2.93 -15.14 44.96
N GLU A 899 -2.27 -14.16 44.31
CA GLU A 899 -1.31 -13.27 44.98
C GLU A 899 -2.02 -12.08 45.65
N LYS A 900 -1.71 -11.85 46.93
CA LYS A 900 -2.47 -10.96 47.83
C LYS A 900 -2.40 -9.46 47.52
N GLU A 901 -1.53 -9.00 46.62
CA GLU A 901 -1.45 -7.59 46.20
C GLU A 901 -1.04 -7.43 44.72
N LEU A 902 -1.96 -6.96 43.88
CA LEU A 902 -1.69 -6.63 42.47
C LEU A 902 -0.93 -5.30 42.38
N THR A 903 0.39 -5.36 42.18
CA THR A 903 1.24 -4.20 41.88
C THR A 903 1.62 -4.16 40.40
N VAL A 904 1.97 -2.98 39.87
CA VAL A 904 2.44 -2.82 38.47
C VAL A 904 3.63 -3.73 38.16
N ALA A 905 4.53 -3.94 39.13
CA ALA A 905 5.69 -4.83 38.99
C ALA A 905 5.28 -6.31 38.92
N SER A 906 4.38 -6.78 39.79
CA SER A 906 3.88 -8.17 39.75
C SER A 906 3.12 -8.45 38.44
N ILE A 907 2.29 -7.50 37.98
CA ILE A 907 1.55 -7.62 36.72
C ILE A 907 2.51 -7.69 35.53
N SER A 908 3.52 -6.82 35.46
CA SER A 908 4.45 -6.79 34.34
C SER A 908 5.33 -8.06 34.27
N GLN A 909 5.76 -8.57 35.41
CA GLN A 909 6.52 -9.83 35.50
C GLN A 909 5.68 -11.06 35.12
N SER A 910 4.39 -11.07 35.49
CA SER A 910 3.48 -12.17 35.14
C SER A 910 3.08 -12.14 33.66
N LEU A 911 2.97 -10.95 33.07
CA LEU A 911 2.53 -10.76 31.68
C LEU A 911 3.64 -11.13 30.67
N LEU A 912 4.91 -10.86 31.00
CA LEU A 912 6.04 -11.04 30.09
C LEU A 912 6.17 -12.47 29.52
N PRO A 913 6.15 -13.56 30.34
CA PRO A 913 6.23 -14.92 29.81
C PRO A 913 5.05 -15.28 28.90
N PHE A 914 3.87 -14.72 29.15
CA PHE A 914 2.70 -14.96 28.31
C PHE A 914 2.81 -14.23 26.97
N VAL A 915 3.27 -12.97 26.98
CA VAL A 915 3.53 -12.21 25.76
C VAL A 915 4.59 -12.92 24.91
N GLN A 916 5.69 -13.40 25.50
CA GLN A 916 6.72 -14.17 24.78
C GLN A 916 6.14 -15.40 24.04
N ARG A 917 5.21 -16.13 24.68
CA ARG A 917 4.51 -17.24 24.02
C ARG A 917 3.60 -16.77 22.89
N CYS A 918 2.99 -15.58 22.99
CA CYS A 918 2.20 -15.00 21.89
C CYS A 918 3.04 -14.75 20.63
N TYR A 919 4.33 -14.49 20.79
CA TYR A 919 5.36 -14.39 19.74
C TYR A 919 5.96 -15.74 19.31
N ASN A 920 5.35 -16.87 19.68
CA ASN A 920 5.89 -18.21 19.41
C ASN A 920 7.30 -18.44 20.00
N SER A 921 7.71 -17.65 20.98
CA SER A 921 9.08 -17.65 21.53
C SER A 921 10.18 -17.38 20.49
N ASP A 922 9.87 -16.64 19.43
CA ASP A 922 10.84 -16.18 18.45
C ASP A 922 11.85 -15.21 19.08
N GLU A 923 13.10 -15.65 19.19
CA GLU A 923 14.20 -14.90 19.84
C GLU A 923 14.50 -13.55 19.16
N GLU A 924 14.13 -13.37 17.89
CA GLU A 924 14.38 -12.11 17.18
C GLU A 924 13.31 -11.05 17.47
N THR A 925 12.06 -11.46 17.72
CA THR A 925 10.91 -10.54 17.81
C THR A 925 10.31 -10.42 19.21
N MET A 926 10.46 -11.43 20.07
CA MET A 926 9.84 -11.43 21.40
C MET A 926 10.51 -10.43 22.37
N PRO A 927 9.74 -9.77 23.25
CA PRO A 927 10.32 -8.91 24.29
C PRO A 927 11.05 -9.76 25.35
N CYS A 928 12.27 -9.39 25.68
CA CYS A 928 13.09 -10.04 26.70
C CYS A 928 12.87 -9.43 28.09
N THR A 929 12.55 -8.13 28.15
CA THR A 929 12.28 -7.40 29.39
C THR A 929 10.91 -6.73 29.34
N ALA A 930 10.34 -6.41 30.52
CA ALA A 930 8.98 -5.85 30.61
C ALA A 930 8.86 -4.42 30.05
N ASP A 931 9.96 -3.67 30.04
CA ASP A 931 10.08 -2.32 29.48
C ASP A 931 10.38 -2.30 27.98
N GLU A 932 10.84 -3.42 27.41
CA GLU A 932 11.13 -3.52 25.98
C GLU A 932 9.85 -3.36 25.15
N ARG A 933 9.98 -2.61 24.05
CA ARG A 933 8.86 -2.42 23.14
C ARG A 933 8.62 -3.66 22.31
N PHE A 934 7.35 -3.96 22.12
CA PHE A 934 6.87 -4.96 21.19
C PHE A 934 7.29 -4.61 19.76
N LEU A 935 7.91 -5.58 19.09
CA LEU A 935 8.36 -5.48 17.70
C LEU A 935 7.39 -6.25 16.80
N MET A 936 7.09 -5.74 15.61
CA MET A 936 6.31 -6.47 14.58
C MET A 936 4.95 -7.03 15.07
N ILE A 937 4.22 -6.30 15.91
CA ILE A 937 2.88 -6.72 16.35
C ILE A 937 1.94 -6.84 15.15
N ASN A 938 1.32 -8.00 14.99
CA ASN A 938 0.19 -8.19 14.10
C ASN A 938 -1.12 -8.30 14.90
N GLU A 939 -2.26 -8.22 14.20
CA GLU A 939 -3.59 -8.30 14.83
C GLU A 939 -3.79 -9.60 15.60
N THR A 940 -3.27 -10.72 15.08
CA THR A 940 -3.36 -12.04 15.72
C THR A 940 -2.62 -12.10 17.06
N ILE A 941 -1.40 -11.56 17.15
CA ILE A 941 -0.61 -11.49 18.38
C ILE A 941 -1.31 -10.57 19.38
N ALA A 942 -1.79 -9.41 18.94
CA ALA A 942 -2.52 -8.48 19.80
C ALA A 942 -3.79 -9.10 20.40
N GLN A 943 -4.58 -9.82 19.59
CA GLN A 943 -5.76 -10.54 20.06
C GLN A 943 -5.42 -11.65 21.07
N ARG A 944 -4.33 -12.40 20.85
CA ARG A 944 -3.84 -13.41 21.82
C ARG A 944 -3.49 -12.76 23.16
N ILE A 945 -2.77 -11.63 23.13
CA ILE A 945 -2.35 -10.88 24.33
C ILE A 945 -3.57 -10.41 25.12
N VAL A 946 -4.52 -9.74 24.47
CA VAL A 946 -5.75 -9.26 25.11
C VAL A 946 -6.56 -10.39 25.73
N LYS A 947 -6.68 -11.51 25.02
CA LYS A 947 -7.40 -12.67 25.53
C LYS A 947 -6.72 -13.27 26.77
N GLY A 948 -5.39 -13.27 26.82
CA GLY A 948 -4.67 -13.62 28.04
C GLY A 948 -4.93 -12.65 29.17
N ILE A 949 -4.93 -11.34 28.92
CA ILE A 949 -5.25 -10.31 29.92
C ILE A 949 -6.66 -10.54 30.49
N GLN A 950 -7.65 -10.85 29.63
CA GLN A 950 -9.00 -11.19 30.04
C GLN A 950 -9.02 -12.43 30.94
N LEU A 951 -8.26 -13.47 30.62
CA LEU A 951 -8.18 -14.69 31.42
C LEU A 951 -7.40 -14.50 32.73
N MET A 952 -6.35 -13.68 32.76
CA MET A 952 -5.51 -13.46 33.94
C MET A 952 -6.14 -12.50 34.95
N TYR A 953 -6.73 -11.41 34.46
CA TYR A 953 -7.16 -10.28 35.28
C TYR A 953 -8.66 -10.00 35.20
N GLY A 954 -9.41 -10.70 34.34
CA GLY A 954 -10.85 -10.47 34.15
C GLY A 954 -11.20 -9.18 33.42
N ILE A 955 -10.21 -8.54 32.76
CA ILE A 955 -10.38 -7.26 32.08
C ILE A 955 -10.41 -7.47 30.57
N GLU A 956 -11.49 -7.02 29.94
CA GLU A 956 -11.64 -7.06 28.49
C GLU A 956 -11.13 -5.75 27.87
N PHE A 957 -10.02 -5.83 27.15
CA PHE A 957 -9.52 -4.74 26.32
C PHE A 957 -9.82 -4.96 24.85
N ALA A 958 -9.79 -3.90 24.05
CA ALA A 958 -9.74 -4.03 22.59
C ALA A 958 -8.30 -4.34 22.16
N TRP A 959 -8.10 -5.09 21.07
CA TRP A 959 -6.77 -5.52 20.62
C TRP A 959 -5.87 -4.33 20.24
N GLU A 960 -6.46 -3.22 19.80
CA GLU A 960 -5.76 -1.98 19.47
C GLU A 960 -5.03 -1.36 20.67
N VAL A 961 -5.46 -1.66 21.90
CA VAL A 961 -4.79 -1.21 23.13
C VAL A 961 -3.34 -1.70 23.19
N ILE A 962 -3.07 -2.90 22.67
CA ILE A 962 -1.72 -3.47 22.62
C ILE A 962 -0.80 -2.63 21.71
N ALA A 963 -1.35 -2.11 20.61
CA ALA A 963 -0.63 -1.24 19.69
C ALA A 963 -0.40 0.19 20.24
N VAL A 964 -1.16 0.59 21.27
CA VAL A 964 -1.02 1.89 21.94
C VAL A 964 0.04 1.82 23.04
N ASP A 965 -0.05 0.81 23.91
CA ASP A 965 0.81 0.70 25.09
C ASP A 965 2.19 0.13 24.75
N MET A 966 2.31 -0.71 23.71
CA MET A 966 3.56 -1.19 23.09
C MET A 966 4.60 -1.84 24.02
N SER A 967 4.36 -2.02 25.32
CA SER A 967 5.23 -2.77 26.24
C SER A 967 4.44 -3.41 27.39
N CYS A 968 5.02 -4.44 28.02
CA CYS A 968 4.40 -5.11 29.17
C CYS A 968 4.23 -4.16 30.37
N LEU A 969 5.13 -3.21 30.54
CA LEU A 969 5.09 -2.22 31.62
C LEU A 969 3.91 -1.25 31.49
N HIS A 970 3.68 -0.70 30.29
CA HIS A 970 2.53 0.19 30.05
C HIS A 970 1.21 -0.56 30.14
N LEU A 971 1.16 -1.79 29.63
CA LEU A 971 0.01 -2.68 29.82
C LEU A 971 -0.24 -2.94 31.30
N ALA A 972 0.81 -3.18 32.10
CA ALA A 972 0.67 -3.39 33.54
C ALA A 972 0.10 -2.16 34.26
N LEU A 973 0.53 -0.95 33.89
CA LEU A 973 -0.04 0.30 34.41
C LEU A 973 -1.53 0.43 34.06
N ARG A 974 -1.91 0.09 32.82
CA ARG A 974 -3.30 0.13 32.37
C ARG A 974 -4.15 -0.91 33.09
N ILE A 975 -3.68 -2.15 33.19
CA ILE A 975 -4.34 -3.24 33.92
C ILE A 975 -4.54 -2.81 35.37
N PHE A 976 -3.49 -2.34 36.05
CA PHE A 976 -3.57 -1.88 37.43
C PHE A 976 -4.60 -0.75 37.62
N THR A 977 -4.59 0.24 36.73
CA THR A 977 -5.55 1.36 36.76
C THR A 977 -6.98 0.89 36.53
N ALA A 978 -7.18 -0.02 35.57
CA ALA A 978 -8.48 -0.59 35.25
C ALA A 978 -9.01 -1.47 36.39
N THR A 979 -8.17 -2.33 36.99
CA THR A 979 -8.52 -3.12 38.17
C THR A 979 -8.95 -2.22 39.32
N ARG A 980 -8.22 -1.12 39.58
CA ARG A 980 -8.57 -0.17 40.64
C ARG A 980 -9.90 0.55 40.36
N ALA A 981 -10.15 0.92 39.11
CA ALA A 981 -11.41 1.57 38.71
C ALA A 981 -12.62 0.61 38.78
N LEU A 982 -12.41 -0.68 38.51
CA LEU A 982 -13.44 -1.71 38.52
C LEU A 982 -13.59 -2.41 39.88
N ALA A 983 -12.61 -2.27 40.79
CA ALA A 983 -12.61 -2.90 42.11
C ALA A 983 -13.93 -2.71 42.90
N PRO A 984 -14.56 -1.51 42.94
CA PRO A 984 -15.84 -1.32 43.63
C PRO A 984 -17.00 -2.18 43.12
N PHE A 985 -16.90 -2.73 41.91
CA PHE A 985 -17.95 -3.49 41.24
C PHE A 985 -17.67 -5.00 41.18
N SER A 986 -16.45 -5.42 41.55
CA SER A 986 -15.99 -6.81 41.44
C SER A 986 -16.44 -7.72 42.60
N SER A 987 -16.90 -7.17 43.73
CA SER A 987 -17.22 -7.89 44.97
C SER A 987 -18.71 -8.24 45.17
N VAL A 988 -19.59 -7.91 44.22
CA VAL A 988 -21.06 -8.04 44.42
C VAL A 988 -21.61 -9.44 44.05
N THR A 989 -20.81 -10.32 43.44
CA THR A 989 -21.33 -11.60 42.91
C THR A 989 -21.19 -12.80 43.88
N SER A 990 -20.62 -12.63 45.08
CA SER A 990 -20.38 -13.74 46.04
C SER A 990 -21.13 -13.62 47.37
N LEU A 991 -22.32 -13.02 47.41
CA LEU A 991 -23.15 -12.90 48.63
C LEU A 991 -24.61 -13.38 48.41
N THR A 992 -24.80 -14.55 47.79
CA THR A 992 -26.08 -15.28 47.84
C THR A 992 -25.86 -16.77 48.10
N GLY A 993 -25.26 -17.08 49.25
CA GLY A 993 -25.13 -18.45 49.73
C GLY A 993 -24.35 -18.43 51.04
N GLU A 994 -25.02 -18.77 52.14
CA GLU A 994 -24.51 -18.80 53.51
C GLU A 994 -24.61 -17.49 54.30
N ASN A 995 -25.79 -17.25 54.87
CA ASN A 995 -25.92 -16.72 56.23
C ASN A 995 -27.33 -17.06 56.75
N SER A 996 -27.48 -18.28 57.25
CA SER A 996 -28.49 -18.62 58.25
C SER A 996 -27.75 -19.21 59.43
N GLN A 997 -27.39 -18.36 60.40
CA GLN A 997 -27.48 -18.61 61.84
C GLN A 997 -26.72 -17.53 62.63
N ALA A 998 -27.39 -17.04 63.68
CA ALA A 998 -26.90 -16.21 64.79
C ALA A 998 -26.54 -14.74 64.46
N ALA A 999 -26.89 -13.73 65.24
CA ALA A 999 -27.68 -13.54 66.46
C ALA A 999 -27.94 -12.02 66.55
N THR A 1000 -29.17 -11.54 66.73
CA THR A 1000 -29.72 -11.09 68.02
C THR A 1000 -28.78 -10.29 68.92
N ALA A 1001 -29.22 -9.05 69.21
CA ALA A 1001 -28.96 -8.20 70.38
C ALA A 1001 -27.96 -7.03 70.23
N VAL A 1002 -28.55 -5.86 70.51
CA VAL A 1002 -28.03 -4.50 70.79
C VAL A 1002 -27.77 -3.60 69.59
#